data_AF-A0A8E0R5R8-F1
#
_entry.id   AF-A0A8E0R5R8-F1
#
_cell.length_a   1.000
_cell.length_b   1.000
_cell.length_c   1.000
_cell.angle_alpha   90.00
_cell.angle_beta   90.00
_cell.angle_gamma   90.00
#
_symmetry.space_group_name_H-M   'P 1'
#
loop_
_entity.id
_entity.type
_entity.pdbx_description
1 polymer ?
#
loop_
_entity_poly.entity_id
_entity_poly.type
_entity_poly.pdbx_seq_one_letter_code
_entity_poly.pdbx_strand_id
1 'polypeptide(L)'
;METSYLKTLELDKIIARAAEDCVCKEAREKLLALEPQCDPDEVRYALEQTDAINTLLIKNGSPRFGGVEGVSQLAARAVKGGVLSMGELLMVAGALRNFQNLTSWYGASEHDALPTDDLFYALAPQPGLEQQISSAILAPDAMADTASYTLNDLRKKIRATENSIRDRLESMVRNMDTSKYLQESVVSMRNGRYVVPVKSEYRGEVSGIIHDVSSTGATVFVEPQAVVEANARILQYRAQEAQEIERILVAFTAQVAAIEPQFQYSYKAMLDIDVLLAKARLALDLKAFKPAVRTDNSFSLIRARHPLIDPKKCVPVDIALGREYDSLIITGPNTGGKTVTLKTAGLLCAMAQCGFLIPADERSEICVFDEFLVDIGDEQSIEQSLSTFSGHMKKITGILELAMPHTLVLLDELGAGTDPAEGAALAVAIIEELRRRGVLLMATTHYAELKVFALETKGVVNASCEFDLETLRPTYKLSVGVPGKSNAFLISEKLGIPERVIEAAQQHLSAEDKRLDAVLGQLDDLKLQLKESQNEVEELKNEASHQLEAAQKKRDELIQQGENELEAARAKARALAQQVESQAYALTDELRQLQKDERMSTQQKAQRAREIAKKESEKLFMGTEVVHNPVKEFVPLKEVKVGQEVCIAELNQLATVMALPDKNGDVLVRAGIIKTKVPLKGLKQPEKLVKEKKPQTKAQQRYSRLTGDANRPNGRVERVQRTAKMECNLLGLTVDEALPEVDSFIDRAILNGQTVVYLIHGNGTGALRTAIHKHLRGNRMVKSFRLGRYGEGESGVTVVELK
;
A
#
# COMPACT_ATOMS: atom_id res chain seq x y z
N MET A 1 -4.67 31.66 -0.35
CA MET A 1 -3.43 31.10 0.22
C MET A 1 -2.23 32.01 0.02
N GLU A 2 -1.56 32.38 1.11
CA GLU A 2 -0.25 33.03 1.03
C GLU A 2 0.84 32.05 0.57
N THR A 3 1.50 32.39 -0.54
CA THR A 3 2.55 31.54 -1.15
C THR A 3 3.81 31.41 -0.30
N SER A 4 4.04 32.32 0.65
CA SER A 4 5.15 32.28 1.61
C SER A 4 5.08 31.03 2.50
N TYR A 5 3.92 30.72 3.06
CA TYR A 5 3.73 29.58 3.95
C TYR A 5 3.87 28.24 3.21
N LEU A 6 3.36 28.15 1.99
CA LEU A 6 3.51 26.96 1.15
C LEU A 6 4.98 26.69 0.76
N LYS A 7 5.79 27.74 0.56
CA LYS A 7 7.24 27.62 0.38
C LYS A 7 7.95 27.17 1.66
N THR A 8 7.53 27.63 2.83
CA THR A 8 8.06 27.15 4.12
C THR A 8 7.81 25.64 4.31
N LEU A 9 6.66 25.16 3.83
CA LEU A 9 6.33 23.72 3.76
C LEU A 9 7.06 22.96 2.66
N GLU A 10 7.78 23.65 1.77
CA GLU A 10 8.55 23.07 0.67
C GLU A 10 7.69 22.45 -0.44
N LEU A 11 6.44 22.89 -0.60
CA LEU A 11 5.55 22.43 -1.67
C LEU A 11 6.10 22.76 -3.06
N ASP A 12 6.76 23.91 -3.19
CA ASP A 12 7.44 24.35 -4.41
C ASP A 12 8.50 23.33 -4.89
N LYS A 13 9.21 22.68 -3.96
CA LYS A 13 10.19 21.64 -4.29
C LYS A 13 9.52 20.37 -4.83
N ILE A 14 8.35 20.01 -4.30
CA ILE A 14 7.56 18.86 -4.78
C ILE A 14 7.01 19.14 -6.17
N ILE A 15 6.42 20.32 -6.37
CA ILE A 15 5.92 20.75 -7.67
C ILE A 15 7.06 20.81 -8.70
N ALA A 16 8.20 21.38 -8.35
CA ALA A 16 9.37 21.45 -9.23
C ALA A 16 9.87 20.05 -9.61
N ARG A 17 9.93 19.11 -8.66
CA ARG A 17 10.32 17.72 -8.92
C ARG A 17 9.34 17.03 -9.88
N ALA A 18 8.04 17.19 -9.68
CA ALA A 18 7.05 16.65 -10.61
C ALA A 18 7.15 17.30 -12.00
N ALA A 19 7.45 18.60 -12.06
CA ALA A 19 7.60 19.35 -13.30
C ALA A 19 8.81 18.90 -14.15
N GLU A 20 9.82 18.27 -13.54
CA GLU A 20 10.94 17.65 -14.26
C GLU A 20 10.51 16.38 -15.04
N ASP A 21 9.44 15.71 -14.60
CA ASP A 21 8.90 14.51 -15.26
C ASP A 21 7.95 14.83 -16.43
N CYS A 22 7.58 16.10 -16.61
CA CYS A 22 6.79 16.56 -17.76
C CYS A 22 7.63 16.53 -19.04
N VAL A 23 7.06 16.04 -20.13
CA VAL A 23 7.78 15.95 -21.41
C VAL A 23 7.60 17.23 -22.24
N CYS A 24 6.42 17.86 -22.15
CA CYS A 24 6.11 19.12 -22.82
C CYS A 24 6.40 20.31 -21.91
N LYS A 25 6.94 21.39 -22.49
CA LYS A 25 7.29 22.61 -21.74
C LYS A 25 6.05 23.33 -21.21
N GLU A 26 4.97 23.36 -21.98
CA GLU A 26 3.70 23.97 -21.56
C GLU A 26 3.05 23.19 -20.41
N ALA A 27 3.18 21.86 -20.39
CA ALA A 27 2.72 21.03 -19.28
C ALA A 27 3.55 21.30 -18.01
N ARG A 28 4.88 21.44 -18.17
CA ARG A 28 5.79 21.85 -17.09
C ARG A 28 5.39 23.21 -16.51
N GLU A 29 5.10 24.20 -17.35
CA GLU A 29 4.66 25.53 -16.91
C GLU A 29 3.31 25.47 -16.18
N LYS A 30 2.35 24.69 -16.69
CA LYS A 30 1.07 24.44 -16.01
C LYS A 30 1.27 23.84 -14.62
N LEU A 31 2.17 22.86 -14.50
CA LEU A 31 2.43 22.20 -13.23
C LEU A 31 3.15 23.12 -12.23
N LEU A 32 4.10 23.95 -12.70
CA LEU A 32 4.78 24.95 -11.86
C LEU A 32 3.84 26.07 -11.35
N ALA A 33 2.77 26.36 -12.09
CA ALA A 33 1.74 27.31 -11.71
C ALA A 33 0.61 26.69 -10.86
N LEU A 34 0.74 25.43 -10.46
CA LEU A 34 -0.27 24.72 -9.68
C LEU A 34 -0.36 25.30 -8.27
N GLU A 35 -1.59 25.59 -7.83
CA GLU A 35 -1.90 26.03 -6.48
C GLU A 35 -2.87 25.04 -5.81
N PRO A 36 -2.86 24.93 -4.46
CA PRO A 36 -3.79 24.07 -3.74
C PRO A 36 -5.25 24.50 -3.98
N GLN A 37 -6.10 23.54 -4.32
CA GLN A 37 -7.54 23.76 -4.43
C GLN A 37 -8.18 23.84 -3.05
N CYS A 38 -9.26 24.62 -2.93
CA CYS A 38 -10.00 24.82 -1.67
C CYS A 38 -11.38 24.13 -1.67
N ASP A 39 -11.80 23.54 -2.79
CA ASP A 39 -13.05 22.79 -2.89
C ASP A 39 -12.83 21.27 -2.73
N PRO A 40 -13.50 20.60 -1.77
CA PRO A 40 -13.34 19.16 -1.55
C PRO A 40 -13.69 18.27 -2.74
N ASP A 41 -14.64 18.66 -3.58
CA ASP A 41 -15.05 17.87 -4.74
C ASP A 41 -14.04 18.00 -5.87
N GLU A 42 -13.48 19.20 -6.10
CA GLU A 42 -12.36 19.42 -7.02
C GLU A 42 -11.12 18.62 -6.61
N VAL A 43 -10.76 18.64 -5.33
CA VAL A 43 -9.62 17.89 -4.80
C VAL A 43 -9.83 16.38 -4.97
N ARG A 44 -11.04 15.88 -4.69
CA ARG A 44 -11.37 14.46 -4.88
C ARG A 44 -11.24 14.08 -6.35
N TYR A 45 -11.77 14.89 -7.25
CA TYR A 45 -11.67 14.66 -8.69
C TYR A 45 -10.20 14.67 -9.16
N ALA A 46 -9.40 15.64 -8.75
CA ALA A 46 -7.99 15.74 -9.12
C ALA A 46 -7.15 14.54 -8.62
N LEU A 47 -7.43 14.07 -7.40
CA LEU A 47 -6.82 12.87 -6.84
C LEU A 47 -7.26 11.60 -7.59
N GLU A 48 -8.54 11.47 -7.93
CA GLU A 48 -9.07 10.35 -8.71
C GLU A 48 -8.46 10.29 -10.12
N GLN A 49 -8.29 11.44 -10.79
CA GLN A 49 -7.62 11.50 -12.08
C GLN A 49 -6.16 11.03 -11.98
N THR A 50 -5.43 11.49 -10.96
CA THR A 50 -4.03 11.10 -10.76
C THR A 50 -3.90 9.61 -10.43
N ASP A 51 -4.79 9.08 -9.59
CA ASP A 51 -4.85 7.67 -9.21
C ASP A 51 -5.22 6.75 -10.39
N ALA A 52 -6.11 7.19 -11.27
CA ALA A 52 -6.45 6.49 -12.50
C ALA A 52 -5.23 6.36 -13.42
N ILE A 53 -4.51 7.45 -13.67
CA ILE A 53 -3.27 7.42 -14.47
C ILE A 53 -2.17 6.58 -13.79
N ASN A 54 -2.03 6.68 -12.47
CA ASN A 54 -1.10 5.85 -11.70
C ASN A 54 -1.40 4.35 -11.87
N THR A 55 -2.67 3.97 -11.79
CA THR A 55 -3.12 2.59 -12.02
C THR A 55 -2.82 2.13 -13.45
N LEU A 56 -3.07 2.98 -14.45
CA LEU A 56 -2.74 2.69 -15.84
C LEU A 56 -1.23 2.56 -16.07
N LEU A 57 -0.39 3.38 -15.42
CA LEU A 57 1.08 3.25 -15.50
C LEU A 57 1.56 1.92 -14.92
N ILE A 58 0.96 1.46 -13.81
CA ILE A 58 1.30 0.16 -13.21
C ILE A 58 0.91 -1.00 -14.15
N LYS A 59 -0.25 -0.91 -14.80
CA LYS A 59 -0.77 -1.96 -15.70
C LYS A 59 -0.10 -1.97 -17.07
N ASN A 60 0.01 -0.81 -17.71
CA ASN A 60 0.39 -0.65 -19.12
C ASN A 60 1.86 -0.24 -19.29
N GLY A 61 2.56 0.11 -18.20
CA GLY A 61 3.88 0.72 -18.24
C GLY A 61 3.83 2.18 -18.71
N SER A 62 4.99 2.79 -18.98
CA SER A 62 5.06 4.18 -19.46
C SER A 62 4.66 4.32 -20.93
N PRO A 63 3.83 5.31 -21.30
CA PRO A 63 3.49 5.57 -22.70
C PRO A 63 4.70 6.05 -23.50
N ARG A 64 4.70 5.76 -24.81
CA ARG A 64 5.65 6.35 -25.76
C ARG A 64 5.22 7.78 -26.07
N PHE A 65 5.70 8.73 -25.29
CA PHE A 65 5.28 10.11 -25.38
C PHE A 65 6.50 11.03 -25.46
N GLY A 66 6.58 11.81 -26.55
CA GLY A 66 7.70 12.71 -26.84
C GLY A 66 7.35 14.19 -26.61
N GLY A 67 8.35 15.01 -26.33
CA GLY A 67 8.13 16.44 -26.07
C GLY A 67 7.76 17.20 -27.34
N VAL A 68 6.79 18.11 -27.21
CA VAL A 68 6.39 19.05 -28.25
C VAL A 68 6.26 20.45 -27.63
N GLU A 69 6.55 21.49 -28.41
CA GLU A 69 6.50 22.89 -27.96
C GLU A 69 5.88 23.77 -29.06
N GLY A 70 4.96 24.66 -28.68
CA GLY A 70 4.41 25.71 -29.54
C GLY A 70 3.48 25.25 -30.67
N VAL A 71 3.10 23.97 -30.72
CA VAL A 71 2.42 23.38 -31.89
C VAL A 71 0.99 23.90 -32.06
N SER A 72 0.32 24.24 -30.96
CA SER A 72 -1.00 24.90 -30.98
C SER A 72 -1.00 26.18 -31.83
N GLN A 73 0.05 26.99 -31.72
CA GLN A 73 0.17 28.25 -32.47
C GLN A 73 0.40 27.99 -33.97
N LEU A 74 1.09 26.90 -34.32
CA LEU A 74 1.32 26.49 -35.71
C LEU A 74 0.00 26.11 -36.39
N ALA A 75 -0.83 25.30 -35.72
CA ALA A 75 -2.15 24.92 -36.24
C ALA A 75 -3.05 26.16 -36.44
N ALA A 76 -3.10 27.07 -35.47
CA ALA A 76 -3.85 28.32 -35.58
C ALA A 76 -3.32 29.23 -36.70
N ARG A 77 -2.00 29.25 -36.95
CA ARG A 77 -1.39 30.01 -38.05
C ARG A 77 -1.76 29.45 -39.42
N ALA A 78 -1.88 28.12 -39.53
CA ALA A 78 -2.31 27.46 -40.77
C ALA A 78 -3.71 27.93 -41.20
N VAL A 79 -4.65 28.07 -40.24
CA VAL A 79 -6.01 28.57 -40.52
C VAL A 79 -6.02 30.03 -40.97
N LYS A 80 -5.09 30.85 -40.45
CA LYS A 80 -4.93 32.27 -40.84
C LYS A 80 -4.25 32.45 -42.21
N GLY A 81 -3.98 31.36 -42.94
CA GLY A 81 -3.36 31.39 -44.27
C GLY A 81 -1.83 31.43 -44.26
N GLY A 82 -1.19 31.22 -43.11
CA GLY A 82 0.27 31.13 -43.04
C GLY A 82 0.77 29.74 -43.43
N VAL A 83 1.73 29.66 -44.36
CA VAL A 83 2.35 28.39 -44.78
C VAL A 83 3.30 27.88 -43.69
N LEU A 84 3.22 26.60 -43.36
CA LEU A 84 4.14 25.96 -42.42
C LEU A 84 5.39 25.46 -43.14
N SER A 85 6.55 25.68 -42.53
CA SER A 85 7.82 25.13 -42.98
C SER A 85 7.91 23.62 -42.73
N MET A 86 8.92 22.96 -43.32
CA MET A 86 9.15 21.53 -43.12
C MET A 86 9.35 21.17 -41.64
N GLY A 87 10.16 21.94 -40.91
CA GLY A 87 10.38 21.72 -39.48
C GLY A 87 9.10 21.88 -38.66
N GLU A 88 8.26 22.86 -38.98
CA GLU A 88 6.97 23.08 -38.30
C GLU A 88 5.96 21.97 -38.58
N LEU A 89 5.89 21.47 -39.82
CA LEU A 89 5.07 20.31 -40.16
C LEU A 89 5.54 19.04 -39.44
N LEU A 90 6.85 18.84 -39.29
CA LEU A 90 7.40 17.74 -38.48
C LEU A 90 6.99 17.85 -37.00
N MET A 91 6.94 19.08 -36.44
CA MET A 91 6.44 19.29 -35.07
C MET A 91 4.95 18.92 -34.95
N VAL A 92 4.13 19.30 -35.95
CA VAL A 92 2.71 18.89 -36.02
C VAL A 92 2.58 17.37 -36.11
N ALA A 93 3.37 16.72 -36.96
CA ALA A 93 3.39 15.26 -37.06
C ALA A 93 3.81 14.61 -35.73
N GLY A 94 4.77 15.18 -35.01
CA GLY A 94 5.15 14.74 -33.65
C GLY A 94 3.97 14.78 -32.67
N ALA A 95 3.19 15.86 -32.67
CA ALA A 95 2.00 15.98 -31.84
C ALA A 95 0.91 14.95 -32.23
N LEU A 96 0.65 14.75 -33.52
CA LEU A 96 -0.30 13.74 -34.00
C LEU A 96 0.12 12.32 -33.61
N ARG A 97 1.43 12.01 -33.68
CA ARG A 97 1.99 10.74 -33.22
C ARG A 97 1.79 10.54 -31.73
N ASN A 98 1.97 11.60 -30.93
CA ASN A 98 1.69 11.56 -29.49
C ASN A 98 0.22 11.25 -29.20
N PHE A 99 -0.73 11.87 -29.92
CA PHE A 99 -2.16 11.56 -29.76
C PHE A 99 -2.42 10.07 -30.01
N GLN A 100 -1.84 9.50 -31.06
CA GLN A 100 -1.96 8.08 -31.38
C GLN A 100 -1.33 7.19 -30.29
N ASN A 101 -0.14 7.52 -29.83
CA ASN A 101 0.55 6.74 -28.81
C ASN A 101 -0.21 6.74 -27.48
N LEU A 102 -0.73 7.90 -27.06
CA LEU A 102 -1.54 8.02 -25.83
C LEU A 102 -2.86 7.25 -25.95
N THR A 103 -3.55 7.38 -27.09
CA THR A 103 -4.79 6.63 -27.35
C THR A 103 -4.54 5.11 -27.32
N SER A 104 -3.46 4.66 -27.95
CA SER A 104 -3.09 3.24 -27.99
C SER A 104 -2.65 2.71 -26.62
N TRP A 105 -1.95 3.53 -25.85
CA TRP A 105 -1.52 3.19 -24.49
C TRP A 105 -2.69 3.09 -23.52
N TYR A 106 -3.65 4.01 -23.61
CA TYR A 106 -4.86 3.99 -22.79
C TYR A 106 -5.70 2.73 -23.08
N GLY A 107 -5.90 2.39 -24.36
CA GLY A 107 -6.61 1.18 -24.77
C GLY A 107 -5.83 -0.14 -24.66
N ALA A 108 -4.63 -0.16 -24.06
CA ALA A 108 -3.80 -1.36 -23.98
C ALA A 108 -4.28 -2.38 -22.92
N SER A 109 -5.08 -1.94 -21.96
CA SER A 109 -5.74 -2.81 -20.98
C SER A 109 -7.21 -2.48 -20.86
N GLU A 110 -8.03 -3.47 -20.50
CA GLU A 110 -9.43 -3.24 -20.18
C GLU A 110 -9.54 -2.54 -18.81
N HIS A 111 -10.38 -1.52 -18.77
CA HIS A 111 -10.75 -0.80 -17.56
C HIS A 111 -12.20 -0.30 -17.70
N ASP A 112 -12.87 -0.13 -16.56
CA ASP A 112 -14.18 0.53 -16.51
C ASP A 112 -14.04 2.03 -16.81
N ALA A 113 -15.14 2.77 -16.72
CA ALA A 113 -15.13 4.23 -16.89
C ALA A 113 -14.18 4.90 -15.87
N LEU A 114 -13.24 5.71 -16.35
CA LEU A 114 -12.28 6.45 -15.54
C LEU A 114 -12.58 7.97 -15.57
N PRO A 115 -12.20 8.71 -14.53
CA PRO A 115 -12.33 10.18 -14.48
C PRO A 115 -11.43 10.93 -15.48
N THR A 116 -10.65 10.20 -16.29
CA THR A 116 -9.78 10.75 -17.34
C THR A 116 -10.26 10.42 -18.75
N ASP A 117 -11.41 9.73 -18.88
CA ASP A 117 -11.95 9.26 -20.16
C ASP A 117 -12.19 10.41 -21.14
N ASP A 118 -12.67 11.55 -20.62
CA ASP A 118 -12.88 12.78 -21.38
C ASP A 118 -11.59 13.27 -22.06
N LEU A 119 -10.45 13.22 -21.36
CA LEU A 119 -9.15 13.60 -21.90
C LEU A 119 -8.70 12.67 -23.04
N PHE A 120 -8.84 11.35 -22.86
CA PHE A 120 -8.43 10.39 -23.89
C PHE A 120 -9.39 10.36 -25.09
N TYR A 121 -10.70 10.52 -24.87
CA TYR A 121 -11.68 10.61 -25.96
C TYR A 121 -11.60 11.94 -26.74
N ALA A 122 -11.04 12.99 -26.14
CA ALA A 122 -10.71 14.22 -26.85
C ALA A 122 -9.50 14.07 -27.79
N LEU A 123 -8.70 13.01 -27.67
CA LEU A 123 -7.58 12.75 -28.58
C LEU A 123 -8.09 12.24 -29.93
N ALA A 124 -7.72 12.96 -30.99
CA ALA A 124 -8.05 12.62 -32.36
C ALA A 124 -6.78 12.22 -33.13
N PRO A 125 -6.38 10.94 -33.09
CA PRO A 125 -5.23 10.51 -33.87
C PRO A 125 -5.54 10.62 -35.37
N GLN A 126 -4.70 11.34 -36.11
CA GLN A 126 -4.77 11.46 -37.57
C GLN A 126 -3.58 10.69 -38.21
N PRO A 127 -3.55 9.34 -38.12
CA PRO A 127 -2.38 8.55 -38.52
C PRO A 127 -2.06 8.70 -40.01
N GLY A 128 -3.07 8.90 -40.85
CA GLY A 128 -2.87 9.14 -42.29
C GLY A 128 -2.07 10.41 -42.56
N LEU A 129 -2.44 11.52 -41.91
CA LEU A 129 -1.74 12.80 -42.07
C LEU A 129 -0.34 12.76 -41.47
N GLU A 130 -0.19 12.18 -40.26
CA GLU A 130 1.10 12.01 -39.60
C GLU A 130 2.09 11.23 -40.47
N GLN A 131 1.65 10.10 -41.04
CA GLN A 131 2.49 9.24 -41.87
C GLN A 131 2.84 9.90 -43.21
N GLN A 132 1.91 10.63 -43.82
CA GLN A 132 2.16 11.38 -45.04
C GLN A 132 3.21 12.48 -44.82
N ILE A 133 3.11 13.25 -43.74
CA ILE A 133 4.10 14.28 -43.42
C ILE A 133 5.46 13.64 -43.13
N SER A 134 5.50 12.63 -42.26
CA SER A 134 6.75 11.97 -41.84
C SER A 134 7.47 11.22 -42.96
N SER A 135 6.75 10.73 -43.96
CA SER A 135 7.35 10.07 -45.14
C SER A 135 7.76 11.06 -46.23
N ALA A 136 7.09 12.20 -46.33
CA ALA A 136 7.42 13.25 -47.28
C ALA A 136 8.59 14.13 -46.80
N ILE A 137 8.72 14.36 -45.49
CA ILE A 137 9.73 15.27 -44.90
C ILE A 137 10.70 14.45 -44.05
N LEU A 138 11.97 14.40 -44.45
CA LEU A 138 13.00 13.59 -43.80
C LEU A 138 13.71 14.36 -42.68
N ALA A 139 13.90 15.66 -42.87
CA ALA A 139 14.55 16.57 -41.91
C ALA A 139 13.96 17.98 -42.06
N PRO A 140 14.22 18.92 -41.12
CA PRO A 140 13.70 20.29 -41.16
C PRO A 140 14.03 21.08 -42.44
N ASP A 141 15.04 20.65 -43.19
CA ASP A 141 15.53 21.25 -44.42
C ASP A 141 15.55 20.27 -45.62
N ALA A 142 15.05 19.03 -45.44
CA ALA A 142 15.13 17.98 -46.44
C ALA A 142 13.79 17.28 -46.67
N MET A 143 13.25 17.43 -47.89
CA MET A 143 12.10 16.68 -48.38
C MET A 143 12.54 15.41 -49.12
N ALA A 144 11.79 14.32 -48.99
CA ALA A 144 12.03 13.06 -49.67
C ALA A 144 11.82 13.16 -51.19
N ASP A 145 12.64 12.46 -51.99
CA ASP A 145 12.46 12.35 -53.45
C ASP A 145 11.06 11.80 -53.79
N THR A 146 10.49 10.97 -52.92
CA THR A 146 9.19 10.31 -53.08
C THR A 146 8.01 11.15 -52.61
N ALA A 147 8.22 12.38 -52.11
CA ALA A 147 7.13 13.24 -51.63
C ALA A 147 6.14 13.61 -52.74
N SER A 148 6.60 13.66 -53.99
CA SER A 148 5.77 13.85 -55.18
C SER A 148 6.44 13.23 -56.41
N TYR A 149 5.63 12.75 -57.36
CA TYR A 149 6.15 12.29 -58.65
C TYR A 149 6.92 13.39 -59.38
N THR A 150 6.38 14.62 -59.38
CA THR A 150 6.99 15.79 -60.02
C THR A 150 8.34 16.13 -59.40
N LEU A 151 8.44 16.08 -58.05
CA LEU A 151 9.68 16.33 -57.34
C LEU A 151 10.75 15.30 -57.70
N ASN A 152 10.37 14.02 -57.73
CA ASN A 152 11.26 12.93 -58.13
C ASN A 152 11.79 13.12 -59.57
N ASP A 153 10.90 13.45 -60.51
CA ASP A 153 11.26 13.68 -61.91
C ASP A 153 12.19 14.90 -62.08
N LEU A 154 11.90 16.01 -61.39
CA LEU A 154 12.75 17.20 -61.38
C LEU A 154 14.14 16.89 -60.83
N ARG A 155 14.24 16.19 -59.70
CA ARG A 155 15.53 15.79 -59.11
C ARG A 155 16.32 14.85 -60.01
N LYS A 156 15.65 13.92 -60.71
CA LYS A 156 16.30 13.07 -61.74
C LYS A 156 16.82 13.91 -62.91
N LYS A 157 16.04 14.87 -63.41
CA LYS A 157 16.45 15.79 -64.48
C LYS A 157 17.64 16.66 -64.07
N ILE A 158 17.65 17.15 -62.82
CA ILE A 158 18.78 17.90 -62.24
C ILE A 158 20.03 17.02 -62.23
N ARG A 159 19.98 15.83 -61.60
CA ARG A 159 21.11 14.90 -61.51
C ARG A 159 21.64 14.49 -62.89
N ALA A 160 20.74 14.21 -63.84
CA ALA A 160 21.12 13.85 -65.21
C ALA A 160 21.80 15.02 -65.95
N THR A 161 21.30 16.24 -65.78
CA THR A 161 21.88 17.44 -66.41
C THR A 161 23.22 17.80 -65.75
N GLU A 162 23.32 17.71 -64.42
CA GLU A 162 24.58 17.91 -63.67
C GLU A 162 25.67 16.93 -64.12
N ASN A 163 25.33 15.65 -64.27
CA ASN A 163 26.27 14.66 -64.79
C ASN A 163 26.69 14.97 -66.23
N SER A 164 25.74 15.34 -67.10
CA SER A 164 26.08 15.74 -68.48
C SER A 164 26.98 16.99 -68.55
N ILE A 165 26.83 17.95 -67.63
CA ILE A 165 27.71 19.12 -67.55
C ILE A 165 29.09 18.71 -67.07
N ARG A 166 29.17 17.87 -66.03
CA ARG A 166 30.43 17.37 -65.50
C ARG A 166 31.22 16.62 -66.57
N ASP A 167 30.58 15.71 -67.31
CA ASP A 167 31.22 14.94 -68.39
C ASP A 167 31.75 15.85 -69.50
N ARG A 168 30.96 16.86 -69.90
CA ARG A 168 31.38 17.85 -70.92
C ARG A 168 32.55 18.70 -70.43
N LEU A 169 32.48 19.21 -69.20
CA LEU A 169 33.56 20.02 -68.62
C LEU A 169 34.83 19.20 -68.39
N GLU A 170 34.72 17.97 -67.90
CA GLU A 170 35.87 17.07 -67.74
C GLU A 170 36.52 16.75 -69.09
N SER A 171 35.73 16.50 -70.14
CA SER A 171 36.27 16.29 -71.49
C SER A 171 37.00 17.53 -72.03
N MET A 172 36.50 18.72 -71.72
CA MET A 172 37.09 19.99 -72.13
C MET A 172 38.37 20.30 -71.34
N VAL A 173 38.35 20.04 -70.03
CA VAL A 173 39.49 20.25 -69.12
C VAL A 173 40.62 19.26 -69.39
N ARG A 174 40.31 18.02 -69.83
CA ARG A 174 41.31 17.01 -70.24
C ARG A 174 41.86 17.23 -71.64
N ASN A 175 41.25 18.10 -72.44
CA ASN A 175 41.74 18.40 -73.78
C ASN A 175 43.05 19.21 -73.71
N MET A 176 44.08 18.74 -74.44
CA MET A 176 45.45 19.26 -74.36
C MET A 176 45.57 20.73 -74.75
N ASP A 177 44.68 21.23 -75.60
CA ASP A 177 44.69 22.64 -76.03
C ASP A 177 44.02 23.56 -75.02
N THR A 178 42.90 23.15 -74.42
CA THR A 178 42.20 23.96 -73.42
C THR A 178 42.95 23.98 -72.08
N SER A 179 43.58 22.86 -71.69
CA SER A 179 44.30 22.76 -70.40
C SER A 179 45.46 23.75 -70.24
N LYS A 180 46.02 24.29 -71.33
CA LYS A 180 47.11 25.29 -71.29
C LYS A 180 46.65 26.64 -70.75
N TYR A 181 45.37 26.96 -70.95
CA TYR A 181 44.74 28.22 -70.54
C TYR A 181 44.17 28.17 -69.12
N LEU A 182 44.05 26.98 -68.53
CA LEU A 182 43.49 26.78 -67.20
C LEU A 182 44.53 27.00 -66.11
N GLN A 183 44.09 27.55 -64.98
CA GLN A 183 44.93 27.63 -63.79
C GLN A 183 45.07 26.24 -63.15
N GLU A 184 43.94 25.53 -63.03
CA GLU A 184 43.85 24.16 -62.52
C GLU A 184 42.91 23.35 -63.41
N SER A 185 43.27 22.11 -63.72
CA SER A 185 42.46 21.20 -64.55
C SER A 185 41.36 20.51 -63.71
N VAL A 186 40.55 21.31 -63.02
CA VAL A 186 39.46 20.86 -62.16
C VAL A 186 38.20 21.66 -62.46
N VAL A 187 37.06 20.99 -62.48
CA VAL A 187 35.75 21.65 -62.58
C VAL A 187 35.41 22.27 -61.22
N SER A 188 35.14 23.57 -61.21
CA SER A 188 34.77 24.31 -59.99
C SER A 188 33.31 24.74 -60.02
N MET A 189 32.77 25.15 -58.88
CA MET A 189 31.41 25.66 -58.76
C MET A 189 31.41 27.06 -58.15
N ARG A 190 30.81 28.03 -58.83
CA ARG A 190 30.69 29.43 -58.37
C ARG A 190 29.24 29.85 -58.46
N ASN A 191 28.68 30.35 -57.36
CA ASN A 191 27.28 30.79 -57.28
C ASN A 191 26.28 29.73 -57.79
N GLY A 192 26.55 28.44 -57.52
CA GLY A 192 25.72 27.32 -57.96
C GLY A 192 25.82 26.98 -59.46
N ARG A 193 26.79 27.56 -60.19
CA ARG A 193 27.08 27.23 -61.59
C ARG A 193 28.40 26.50 -61.73
N TYR A 194 28.44 25.50 -62.61
CA TYR A 194 29.70 24.83 -62.96
C TYR A 194 30.52 25.71 -63.90
N VAL A 195 31.77 25.96 -63.50
CA VAL A 195 32.70 26.88 -64.15
C VAL A 195 34.10 26.26 -64.20
N VAL A 196 34.93 26.78 -65.08
CA VAL A 196 36.33 26.37 -65.23
C VAL A 196 37.24 27.54 -64.85
N PRO A 197 38.28 27.32 -64.03
CA PRO A 197 39.21 28.38 -63.63
C PRO A 197 40.25 28.64 -64.75
N VAL A 198 40.13 29.80 -65.38
CA VAL A 198 41.01 30.26 -66.48
C VAL A 198 42.02 31.27 -65.93
N LYS A 199 43.26 31.25 -66.41
CA LYS A 199 44.25 32.28 -66.08
C LYS A 199 43.80 33.63 -66.63
N SER A 200 43.94 34.69 -65.84
CA SER A 200 43.50 36.06 -66.24
C SER A 200 44.05 36.53 -67.59
N GLU A 201 45.28 36.13 -67.93
CA GLU A 201 45.96 36.41 -69.20
C GLU A 201 45.26 35.80 -70.43
N TYR A 202 44.57 34.67 -70.24
CA TYR A 202 43.92 33.90 -71.32
C TYR A 202 42.39 33.95 -71.26
N ARG A 203 41.81 34.97 -70.60
CA ARG A 203 40.36 35.14 -70.42
C ARG A 203 39.54 35.20 -71.71
N GLY A 204 40.17 35.51 -72.85
CA GLY A 204 39.52 35.57 -74.17
C GLY A 204 39.61 34.29 -75.00
N GLU A 205 40.46 33.34 -74.61
CA GLU A 205 40.70 32.09 -75.37
C GLU A 205 39.66 31.02 -75.06
N VAL A 206 39.07 31.04 -73.86
CA VAL A 206 37.97 30.15 -73.49
C VAL A 206 36.66 30.89 -73.72
N SER A 207 35.95 30.55 -74.80
CA SER A 207 34.65 31.14 -75.12
C SER A 207 33.60 30.80 -74.07
N GLY A 208 33.07 31.82 -73.39
CA GLY A 208 32.13 31.64 -72.28
C GLY A 208 31.80 32.93 -71.53
N ILE A 209 31.02 32.80 -70.46
CA ILE A 209 30.57 33.91 -69.60
C ILE A 209 31.39 33.93 -68.32
N ILE A 210 31.92 35.09 -67.95
CA ILE A 210 32.67 35.28 -66.69
C ILE A 210 31.67 35.42 -65.54
N HIS A 211 31.82 34.61 -64.49
CA HIS A 211 30.94 34.65 -63.31
C HIS A 211 31.60 35.21 -62.05
N ASP A 212 32.91 35.02 -61.91
CA ASP A 212 33.64 35.43 -60.71
C ASP A 212 35.13 35.63 -61.04
N VAL A 213 35.83 36.40 -60.20
CA VAL A 213 37.27 36.65 -60.29
C VAL A 213 37.89 36.40 -58.92
N SER A 214 39.04 35.71 -58.87
CA SER A 214 39.71 35.43 -57.60
C SER A 214 40.12 36.73 -56.88
N SER A 215 40.26 36.68 -55.55
CA SER A 215 40.67 37.82 -54.72
C SER A 215 42.03 38.42 -55.13
N THR A 216 42.90 37.61 -55.74
CA THR A 216 44.20 38.02 -56.27
C THR A 216 44.14 38.55 -57.71
N GLY A 217 42.99 38.48 -58.38
CA GLY A 217 42.81 38.81 -59.79
C GLY A 217 43.42 37.82 -60.78
N ALA A 218 44.18 36.83 -60.30
CA ALA A 218 44.95 35.92 -61.14
C ALA A 218 44.11 34.87 -61.89
N THR A 219 42.94 34.50 -61.35
CA THR A 219 42.07 33.45 -61.90
C THR A 219 40.67 34.00 -62.18
N VAL A 220 40.16 33.73 -63.37
CA VAL A 220 38.82 34.11 -63.82
C VAL A 220 37.98 32.84 -63.97
N PHE A 221 36.81 32.80 -63.33
CA PHE A 221 35.91 31.65 -63.40
C PHE A 221 34.94 31.83 -64.57
N VAL A 222 35.15 31.03 -65.62
CA VAL A 222 34.39 31.12 -66.87
C VAL A 222 33.44 29.94 -66.98
N GLU A 223 32.18 30.20 -67.33
CA GLU A 223 31.19 29.22 -67.79
C GLU A 223 31.33 29.04 -69.30
N PRO A 224 31.89 27.91 -69.79
CA PRO A 224 32.08 27.71 -71.22
C PRO A 224 30.77 27.64 -71.99
N GLN A 225 30.76 28.15 -73.23
CA GLN A 225 29.56 28.19 -74.08
C GLN A 225 28.87 26.82 -74.24
N ALA A 226 29.64 25.72 -74.22
CA ALA A 226 29.14 24.35 -74.33
C ALA A 226 28.22 23.88 -73.18
N VAL A 227 28.24 24.57 -72.05
CA VAL A 227 27.44 24.23 -70.85
C VAL A 227 26.51 25.35 -70.38
N VAL A 228 26.57 26.55 -70.98
CA VAL A 228 25.70 27.70 -70.62
C VAL A 228 24.22 27.31 -70.62
N GLU A 229 23.75 26.64 -71.67
CA GLU A 229 22.35 26.21 -71.79
C GLU A 229 21.98 25.16 -70.71
N ALA A 230 22.88 24.23 -70.43
CA ALA A 230 22.63 23.16 -69.46
C ALA A 230 22.61 23.70 -68.01
N ASN A 231 23.51 24.63 -67.67
CA ASN A 231 23.51 25.33 -66.38
C ASN A 231 22.25 26.19 -66.21
N ALA A 232 21.79 26.88 -67.27
CA ALA A 232 20.53 27.61 -67.25
C ALA A 232 19.32 26.69 -67.01
N ARG A 233 19.31 25.50 -67.62
CA ARG A 233 18.27 24.47 -67.38
C ARG A 233 18.31 23.94 -65.94
N ILE A 234 19.48 23.70 -65.34
CA ILE A 234 19.58 23.32 -63.91
C ILE A 234 18.94 24.39 -63.02
N LEU A 235 19.24 25.66 -63.27
CA LEU A 235 18.64 26.77 -62.51
C LEU A 235 17.12 26.78 -62.64
N GLN A 236 16.60 26.56 -63.86
CA GLN A 236 15.16 26.45 -64.10
C GLN A 236 14.54 25.25 -63.36
N TYR A 237 15.17 24.08 -63.41
CA TYR A 237 14.67 22.89 -62.70
C TYR A 237 14.71 23.08 -61.19
N ARG A 238 15.74 23.74 -60.64
CA ARG A 238 15.81 24.07 -59.21
C ARG A 238 14.72 25.08 -58.80
N ALA A 239 14.40 26.05 -59.65
CA ALA A 239 13.27 26.95 -59.41
C ALA A 239 11.92 26.20 -59.41
N GLN A 240 11.73 25.27 -60.36
CA GLN A 240 10.55 24.40 -60.41
C GLN A 240 10.49 23.44 -59.21
N GLU A 241 11.63 22.92 -58.76
CA GLU A 241 11.73 22.11 -57.55
C GLU A 241 11.28 22.89 -56.33
N ALA A 242 11.77 24.13 -56.16
CA ALA A 242 11.36 25.00 -55.06
C ALA A 242 9.85 25.28 -55.07
N GLN A 243 9.27 25.54 -56.25
CA GLN A 243 7.82 25.71 -56.40
C GLN A 243 7.03 24.44 -56.06
N GLU A 244 7.52 23.27 -56.47
CA GLU A 244 6.86 21.99 -56.15
C GLU A 244 6.93 21.69 -54.65
N ILE A 245 8.06 21.99 -54.00
CA ILE A 245 8.21 21.90 -52.55
C ILE A 245 7.20 22.83 -51.86
N GLU A 246 7.12 24.09 -52.27
CA GLU A 246 6.16 25.05 -51.72
C GLU A 246 4.72 24.55 -51.88
N ARG A 247 4.37 24.03 -53.06
CA ARG A 247 3.04 23.45 -53.33
C ARG A 247 2.71 22.30 -52.35
N ILE A 248 3.67 21.43 -52.06
CA ILE A 248 3.52 20.33 -51.09
C ILE A 248 3.31 20.87 -49.67
N LEU A 249 4.10 21.88 -49.27
CA LEU A 249 3.95 22.53 -47.96
C LEU A 249 2.59 23.21 -47.79
N VAL A 250 2.10 23.91 -48.82
CA VAL A 250 0.75 24.49 -48.82
C VAL A 250 -0.32 23.40 -48.69
N ALA A 251 -0.17 22.29 -49.40
CA ALA A 251 -1.13 21.18 -49.33
C ALA A 251 -1.18 20.54 -47.93
N PHE A 252 -0.04 20.32 -47.28
CA PHE A 252 -0.01 19.82 -45.91
C PHE A 252 -0.53 20.86 -44.91
N THR A 253 -0.17 22.13 -45.07
CA THR A 253 -0.69 23.22 -44.24
C THR A 253 -2.21 23.29 -44.31
N ALA A 254 -2.81 23.13 -45.49
CA ALA A 254 -4.25 23.11 -45.67
C ALA A 254 -4.93 21.93 -44.94
N GLN A 255 -4.29 20.76 -44.95
CA GLN A 255 -4.78 19.60 -44.18
C GLN A 255 -4.70 19.83 -42.67
N VAL A 256 -3.62 20.45 -42.18
CA VAL A 256 -3.51 20.84 -40.77
C VAL A 256 -4.57 21.88 -40.38
N ALA A 257 -4.81 22.87 -41.25
CA ALA A 257 -5.85 23.87 -41.03
C ALA A 257 -7.25 23.26 -40.97
N ALA A 258 -7.53 22.23 -41.78
CA ALA A 258 -8.82 21.55 -41.79
C ALA A 258 -9.14 20.81 -40.48
N ILE A 259 -8.11 20.37 -39.74
CA ILE A 259 -8.28 19.66 -38.46
C ILE A 259 -8.10 20.56 -37.22
N GLU A 260 -7.84 21.86 -37.42
CA GLU A 260 -7.39 22.75 -36.34
C GLU A 260 -8.30 22.77 -35.10
N PRO A 261 -9.64 22.85 -35.19
CA PRO A 261 -10.47 22.89 -34.00
C PRO A 261 -10.31 21.64 -33.14
N GLN A 262 -10.31 20.46 -33.78
CA GLN A 262 -10.13 19.18 -33.09
C GLN A 262 -8.69 19.04 -32.57
N PHE A 263 -7.71 19.51 -33.34
CA PHE A 263 -6.31 19.52 -32.95
C PHE A 263 -6.10 20.33 -31.66
N GLN A 264 -6.75 21.49 -31.49
CA GLN A 264 -6.63 22.29 -30.26
C GLN A 264 -7.16 21.55 -29.03
N TYR A 265 -8.32 20.90 -29.14
CA TYR A 265 -8.86 20.09 -28.04
C TYR A 265 -7.94 18.92 -27.70
N SER A 266 -7.47 18.17 -28.70
CA SER A 266 -6.52 17.07 -28.50
C SER A 266 -5.19 17.55 -27.91
N TYR A 267 -4.67 18.70 -28.36
CA TYR A 267 -3.43 19.27 -27.85
C TYR A 267 -3.57 19.71 -26.39
N LYS A 268 -4.68 20.36 -26.02
CA LYS A 268 -4.97 20.71 -24.63
C LYS A 268 -5.06 19.46 -23.75
N ALA A 269 -5.84 18.45 -24.18
CA ALA A 269 -5.99 17.20 -23.45
C ALA A 269 -4.66 16.46 -23.29
N MET A 270 -3.82 16.44 -24.33
CA MET A 270 -2.47 15.87 -24.28
C MET A 270 -1.60 16.57 -23.22
N LEU A 271 -1.64 17.91 -23.12
CA LEU A 271 -0.90 18.63 -22.08
C LEU A 271 -1.41 18.31 -20.67
N ASP A 272 -2.73 18.16 -20.50
CA ASP A 272 -3.32 17.81 -19.21
C ASP A 272 -2.98 16.35 -18.82
N ILE A 273 -2.94 15.43 -19.80
CA ILE A 273 -2.46 14.05 -19.62
C ILE A 273 -0.98 14.04 -19.22
N ASP A 274 -0.12 14.87 -19.81
CA ASP A 274 1.30 14.96 -19.44
C ASP A 274 1.48 15.41 -17.97
N VAL A 275 0.69 16.40 -17.52
CA VAL A 275 0.64 16.81 -16.12
C VAL A 275 0.24 15.64 -15.21
N LEU A 276 -0.81 14.89 -15.55
CA LEU A 276 -1.24 13.74 -14.75
C LEU A 276 -0.21 12.61 -14.76
N LEU A 277 0.44 12.34 -15.89
CA LEU A 277 1.52 11.36 -16.00
C LEU A 277 2.70 11.74 -15.10
N ALA A 278 3.06 13.03 -15.04
CA ALA A 278 4.11 13.53 -14.16
C ALA A 278 3.74 13.34 -12.67
N LYS A 279 2.52 13.70 -12.27
CA LYS A 279 2.03 13.44 -10.89
C LYS A 279 2.03 11.95 -10.54
N ALA A 280 1.61 11.11 -11.47
CA ALA A 280 1.56 9.66 -11.27
C ALA A 280 2.96 9.02 -11.20
N ARG A 281 3.92 9.48 -12.02
CA ARG A 281 5.34 9.06 -11.92
C ARG A 281 5.94 9.42 -10.56
N LEU A 282 5.71 10.66 -10.09
CA LEU A 282 6.11 11.07 -8.75
C LEU A 282 5.48 10.17 -7.68
N ALA A 283 4.22 9.77 -7.84
CA ALA A 283 3.55 8.87 -6.91
C ALA A 283 4.21 7.47 -6.86
N LEU A 284 4.60 6.90 -8.00
CA LEU A 284 5.34 5.63 -8.06
C LEU A 284 6.69 5.72 -7.36
N ASP A 285 7.42 6.80 -7.60
CA ASP A 285 8.73 7.06 -6.97
C ASP A 285 8.64 7.18 -5.45
N LEU A 286 7.62 7.88 -4.97
CA LEU A 286 7.39 8.11 -3.54
C LEU A 286 6.66 6.94 -2.85
N LYS A 287 6.17 5.95 -3.61
CA LYS A 287 5.23 4.91 -3.13
C LYS A 287 4.01 5.53 -2.44
N ALA A 288 3.45 6.54 -3.11
CA ALA A 288 2.33 7.31 -2.63
C ALA A 288 0.99 6.66 -2.98
N PHE A 289 -0.01 6.90 -2.14
CA PHE A 289 -1.36 6.38 -2.28
C PHE A 289 -2.38 7.53 -2.28
N LYS A 290 -3.56 7.29 -2.87
CA LYS A 290 -4.67 8.23 -2.84
C LYS A 290 -5.27 8.28 -1.43
N PRO A 291 -5.28 9.44 -0.75
CA PRO A 291 -5.99 9.59 0.51
C PRO A 291 -7.50 9.77 0.26
N ALA A 292 -8.32 9.42 1.24
CA ALA A 292 -9.74 9.79 1.21
C ALA A 292 -9.92 11.28 1.57
N VAL A 293 -10.74 11.99 0.80
CA VAL A 293 -11.05 13.41 1.04
C VAL A 293 -12.32 13.53 1.88
N ARG A 294 -12.16 14.01 3.12
CA ARG A 294 -13.27 14.24 4.06
C ARG A 294 -13.92 15.60 3.81
N THR A 295 -15.19 15.69 4.19
CA THR A 295 -15.97 16.94 4.21
C THR A 295 -16.04 17.58 5.59
N ASP A 296 -15.55 16.89 6.62
CA ASP A 296 -15.37 17.46 7.95
C ASP A 296 -13.96 18.08 8.09
N ASN A 297 -13.73 18.79 9.19
CA ASN A 297 -12.47 19.51 9.44
C ASN A 297 -11.42 18.59 10.06
N SER A 298 -11.39 17.31 9.70
CA SER A 298 -10.47 16.35 10.29
C SER A 298 -9.59 15.66 9.26
N PHE A 299 -8.36 15.35 9.66
CA PHE A 299 -7.45 14.55 8.85
C PHE A 299 -6.77 13.48 9.70
N SER A 300 -6.32 12.42 9.04
CA SER A 300 -5.63 11.28 9.65
C SER A 300 -4.62 10.70 8.66
N LEU A 301 -3.35 11.04 8.82
CA LEU A 301 -2.25 10.51 8.05
C LEU A 301 -1.68 9.28 8.75
N ILE A 302 -1.73 8.12 8.09
CA ILE A 302 -1.27 6.84 8.63
C ILE A 302 0.04 6.46 7.96
N ARG A 303 1.06 6.16 8.75
CA ARG A 303 2.43 5.83 8.30
C ARG A 303 3.00 6.84 7.30
N ALA A 304 2.67 8.12 7.48
CA ALA A 304 3.10 9.21 6.63
C ALA A 304 4.62 9.40 6.65
N ARG A 305 5.19 9.71 5.50
CA ARG A 305 6.62 9.95 5.32
C ARG A 305 6.85 11.30 4.67
N HIS A 306 7.88 12.01 5.10
CA HIS A 306 8.25 13.27 4.47
C HIS A 306 8.84 12.99 3.06
N PRO A 307 8.25 13.50 1.97
CA PRO A 307 8.61 13.15 0.59
C PRO A 307 10.04 13.57 0.17
N LEU A 308 10.60 14.59 0.83
CA LEU A 308 11.98 15.07 0.57
C LEU A 308 13.06 14.32 1.37
N ILE A 309 12.69 13.44 2.29
CA ILE A 309 13.63 12.63 3.06
C ILE A 309 13.77 11.26 2.37
N ASP A 310 15.00 10.75 2.25
CA ASP A 310 15.27 9.42 1.72
C ASP A 310 14.34 8.37 2.37
N PRO A 311 13.49 7.66 1.60
CA PRO A 311 12.54 6.70 2.13
C PRO A 311 13.17 5.60 2.98
N LYS A 312 14.46 5.28 2.78
CA LYS A 312 15.20 4.29 3.58
C LYS A 312 15.57 4.80 4.97
N LYS A 313 15.67 6.12 5.13
CA LYS A 313 16.03 6.79 6.40
C LYS A 313 14.81 7.38 7.09
N CYS A 314 13.80 7.77 6.33
CA CYS A 314 12.57 8.32 6.84
C CYS A 314 11.82 7.25 7.65
N VAL A 315 11.45 7.57 8.88
CA VAL A 315 10.57 6.73 9.70
C VAL A 315 9.14 7.22 9.52
N PRO A 316 8.18 6.32 9.29
CA PRO A 316 6.78 6.70 9.12
C PRO A 316 6.16 7.18 10.44
N VAL A 317 5.30 8.19 10.37
CA VAL A 317 4.58 8.76 11.52
C VAL A 317 3.07 8.75 11.31
N ASP A 318 2.32 8.56 12.40
CA ASP A 318 0.87 8.69 12.40
C ASP A 318 0.48 10.06 12.97
N ILE A 319 -0.33 10.83 12.23
CA ILE A 319 -0.72 12.19 12.60
C ILE A 319 -2.21 12.37 12.32
N ALA A 320 -2.99 12.72 13.33
CA ALA A 320 -4.42 13.01 13.16
C ALA A 320 -4.81 14.28 13.93
N LEU A 321 -5.84 14.98 13.46
CA LEU A 321 -6.39 16.21 14.05
C LEU A 321 -7.86 16.38 13.62
N GLY A 322 -8.66 17.09 14.43
CA GLY A 322 -10.03 17.51 14.13
C GLY A 322 -11.15 16.55 14.54
N ARG A 323 -10.81 15.33 15.01
CA ARG A 323 -11.80 14.39 15.59
C ARG A 323 -11.88 14.53 17.11
N GLU A 324 -11.01 13.81 17.83
CA GLU A 324 -11.00 13.80 19.30
C GLU A 324 -10.36 15.05 19.90
N TYR A 325 -9.46 15.69 19.13
CA TYR A 325 -8.70 16.87 19.53
C TYR A 325 -8.44 17.76 18.32
N ASP A 326 -8.39 19.07 18.57
CA ASP A 326 -8.17 20.13 17.57
C ASP A 326 -6.74 20.70 17.62
N SER A 327 -6.00 20.39 18.68
CA SER A 327 -4.66 20.92 18.94
C SER A 327 -3.71 19.82 19.39
N LEU A 328 -2.58 19.71 18.70
CA LEU A 328 -1.53 18.75 18.99
C LEU A 328 -0.26 19.48 19.43
N ILE A 329 0.14 19.30 20.68
CA ILE A 329 1.36 19.88 21.26
C ILE A 329 2.46 18.83 21.21
N ILE A 330 3.50 19.05 20.40
CA ILE A 330 4.61 18.12 20.24
C ILE A 330 5.77 18.52 21.14
N THR A 331 6.17 17.61 22.01
CA THR A 331 7.27 17.78 22.97
C THR A 331 8.40 16.77 22.73
N GLY A 332 9.60 17.08 23.22
CA GLY A 332 10.79 16.23 23.10
C GLY A 332 12.04 17.02 22.70
N PRO A 333 13.22 16.37 22.64
CA PRO A 333 14.46 17.02 22.22
C PRO A 333 14.38 17.51 20.77
N ASN A 334 15.09 18.59 20.43
CA ASN A 334 15.06 19.20 19.09
C ASN A 334 15.52 18.23 17.99
N THR A 335 16.41 17.30 18.30
CA THR A 335 16.83 16.22 17.40
C THR A 335 15.79 15.12 17.17
N GLY A 336 14.65 15.15 17.86
CA GLY A 336 13.58 14.15 17.82
C GLY A 336 12.68 14.15 16.58
N GLY A 337 12.81 15.14 15.68
CA GLY A 337 12.01 15.24 14.46
C GLY A 337 10.66 15.97 14.62
N LYS A 338 10.52 16.83 15.63
CA LYS A 338 9.30 17.64 15.88
C LYS A 338 8.95 18.51 14.67
N THR A 339 9.89 19.33 14.21
CA THR A 339 9.75 20.19 13.02
C THR A 339 9.40 19.41 11.76
N VAL A 340 10.05 18.26 11.55
CA VAL A 340 9.77 17.38 10.39
C VAL A 340 8.34 16.84 10.45
N THR A 341 7.83 16.54 11.64
CA THR A 341 6.45 16.06 11.84
C THR A 341 5.44 17.15 11.44
N LEU A 342 5.66 18.40 11.86
CA LEU A 342 4.83 19.54 11.44
C LEU A 342 4.84 19.72 9.92
N LYS A 343 6.04 19.77 9.33
CA LYS A 343 6.18 19.91 7.87
C LYS A 343 5.50 18.77 7.13
N THR A 344 5.63 17.53 7.61
CA THR A 344 5.00 16.36 6.99
C THR A 344 3.48 16.52 6.97
N ALA A 345 2.85 16.91 8.07
CA ALA A 345 1.40 17.09 8.12
C ALA A 345 0.92 18.17 7.13
N GLY A 346 1.53 19.36 7.18
CA GLY A 346 1.15 20.47 6.30
C GLY A 346 1.42 20.18 4.82
N LEU A 347 2.61 19.65 4.51
CA LEU A 347 3.00 19.35 3.14
C LEU A 347 2.12 18.27 2.52
N LEU A 348 1.81 17.19 3.23
CA LEU A 348 0.96 16.14 2.67
C LEU A 348 -0.48 16.60 2.42
N CYS A 349 -1.04 17.44 3.30
CA CYS A 349 -2.36 18.03 3.06
C CYS A 349 -2.34 18.97 1.84
N ALA A 350 -1.33 19.84 1.74
CA ALA A 350 -1.18 20.75 0.60
C ALA A 350 -0.91 20.01 -0.73
N MET A 351 -0.11 18.93 -0.69
CA MET A 351 0.09 18.03 -1.83
C MET A 351 -1.22 17.41 -2.31
N ALA A 352 -2.03 16.89 -1.39
CA ALA A 352 -3.33 16.31 -1.72
C ALA A 352 -4.28 17.35 -2.33
N GLN A 353 -4.30 18.59 -1.82
CA GLN A 353 -5.07 19.70 -2.41
C GLN A 353 -4.59 20.14 -3.80
N CYS A 354 -3.35 19.82 -4.16
CA CYS A 354 -2.81 19.95 -5.52
C CYS A 354 -3.11 18.71 -6.39
N GLY A 355 -3.83 17.72 -5.88
CA GLY A 355 -4.12 16.46 -6.58
C GLY A 355 -2.93 15.49 -6.66
N PHE A 356 -1.88 15.68 -5.86
CA PHE A 356 -0.80 14.68 -5.74
C PHE A 356 -1.21 13.56 -4.80
N LEU A 357 -0.89 12.32 -5.15
CA LEU A 357 -0.94 11.22 -4.20
C LEU A 357 0.12 11.44 -3.11
N ILE A 358 -0.14 10.97 -1.89
CA ILE A 358 0.72 11.24 -0.73
C ILE A 358 1.47 9.98 -0.26
N PRO A 359 2.75 10.07 0.14
CA PRO A 359 3.52 8.96 0.73
C PRO A 359 3.03 8.61 2.15
N ALA A 360 1.82 8.07 2.22
CA ALA A 360 1.16 7.57 3.42
C ALA A 360 0.39 6.28 3.07
N ASP A 361 -0.11 5.57 4.07
CA ASP A 361 -0.94 4.37 3.89
C ASP A 361 -2.26 4.75 3.19
N GLU A 362 -2.83 3.84 2.40
CA GLU A 362 -4.08 4.06 1.63
C GLU A 362 -5.29 4.40 2.51
N ARG A 363 -5.24 4.04 3.79
CA ARG A 363 -6.28 4.39 4.79
C ARG A 363 -6.18 5.83 5.29
N SER A 364 -5.20 6.60 4.82
CA SER A 364 -5.04 7.99 5.20
C SER A 364 -6.18 8.84 4.68
N GLU A 365 -6.57 9.84 5.47
CA GLU A 365 -7.67 10.74 5.18
C GLU A 365 -7.17 12.18 5.32
N ILE A 366 -7.60 13.06 4.42
CA ILE A 366 -7.30 14.48 4.44
C ILE A 366 -8.59 15.31 4.42
N CYS A 367 -8.54 16.49 5.02
CA CYS A 367 -9.54 17.54 4.80
C CYS A 367 -8.92 18.64 3.94
N VAL A 368 -9.79 19.47 3.34
CA VAL A 368 -9.39 20.63 2.56
C VAL A 368 -9.34 21.85 3.47
N PHE A 369 -8.22 22.56 3.42
CA PHE A 369 -7.96 23.80 4.14
C PHE A 369 -8.02 24.99 3.17
N ASP A 370 -8.57 26.10 3.65
CA ASP A 370 -8.57 27.39 2.94
C ASP A 370 -7.20 28.07 3.04
N GLU A 371 -6.51 27.88 4.17
CA GLU A 371 -5.21 28.48 4.45
C GLU A 371 -4.29 27.52 5.22
N PHE A 372 -3.00 27.61 4.92
CA PHE A 372 -1.92 27.00 5.69
C PHE A 372 -1.09 28.12 6.31
N LEU A 373 -1.13 28.27 7.63
CA LEU A 373 -0.42 29.31 8.35
C LEU A 373 0.74 28.70 9.12
N VAL A 374 1.96 29.07 8.78
CA VAL A 374 3.15 28.31 9.16
C VAL A 374 4.24 29.22 9.71
N ASP A 375 4.64 29.00 10.95
CA ASP A 375 5.87 29.54 11.53
C ASP A 375 6.81 28.39 11.84
N ILE A 376 7.66 28.02 10.87
CA ILE A 376 8.62 26.91 11.00
C ILE A 376 9.99 27.35 10.51
N GLY A 377 11.02 27.13 11.35
CA GLY A 377 12.42 27.27 11.00
C GLY A 377 13.17 28.37 11.75
N ASP A 378 14.50 28.22 11.80
CA ASP A 378 15.45 29.23 12.24
C ASP A 378 15.68 30.24 11.10
N GLU A 379 14.98 31.38 11.11
CA GLU A 379 15.46 32.57 10.40
C GLU A 379 16.62 33.19 11.20
N GLN A 380 17.74 32.46 11.30
CA GLN A 380 19.04 33.04 11.63
C GLN A 380 19.64 33.72 10.39
N SER A 381 18.84 34.49 9.64
CA SER A 381 19.41 35.40 8.66
C SER A 381 20.01 36.58 9.43
N ILE A 382 21.34 36.67 9.39
CA ILE A 382 22.12 37.82 9.88
C ILE A 382 21.62 39.15 9.24
N GLU A 383 20.88 39.05 8.13
CA GLU A 383 20.35 40.16 7.33
C GLU A 383 19.10 40.86 7.89
N GLN A 384 18.45 40.33 8.93
CA GLN A 384 17.39 41.06 9.64
C GLN A 384 17.79 41.31 11.09
N SER A 385 18.19 42.55 11.38
CA SER A 385 18.65 43.04 12.69
C SER A 385 17.54 43.13 13.77
N LEU A 386 16.54 42.25 13.71
CA LEU A 386 15.48 42.10 14.71
C LEU A 386 15.76 40.83 15.51
N SER A 387 15.60 40.89 16.84
CA SER A 387 15.78 39.71 17.71
C SER A 387 14.88 38.58 17.20
N THR A 388 15.40 37.34 17.20
CA THR A 388 14.70 36.13 16.76
C THR A 388 13.26 36.08 17.30
N PHE A 389 13.08 36.43 18.57
CA PHE A 389 11.77 36.57 19.21
C PHE A 389 10.82 37.56 18.53
N SER A 390 11.28 38.78 18.20
CA SER A 390 10.43 39.80 17.57
C SER A 390 9.99 39.43 16.15
N GLY A 391 10.84 38.69 15.41
CA GLY A 391 10.50 38.12 14.10
C GLY A 391 9.40 37.07 14.21
N HIS A 392 9.56 36.09 15.12
CA HIS A 392 8.52 35.09 15.42
C HIS A 392 7.22 35.74 15.88
N MET A 393 7.28 36.72 16.78
CA MET A 393 6.08 37.42 17.27
C MET A 393 5.35 38.15 16.14
N LYS A 394 6.09 38.80 15.22
CA LYS A 394 5.46 39.47 14.07
C LYS A 394 4.76 38.48 13.13
N LYS A 395 5.35 37.30 12.90
CA LYS A 395 4.70 36.24 12.12
C LYS A 395 3.45 35.73 12.83
N ILE A 396 3.54 35.45 14.13
CA ILE A 396 2.41 34.99 14.95
C ILE A 396 1.29 36.03 14.98
N THR A 397 1.59 37.33 15.04
CA THR A 397 0.55 38.37 14.93
C THR A 397 -0.16 38.31 13.58
N GLY A 398 0.56 38.10 12.47
CA GLY A 398 -0.06 37.89 11.16
C GLY A 398 -0.91 36.62 11.10
N ILE A 399 -0.43 35.52 11.69
CA ILE A 399 -1.18 34.27 11.80
C ILE A 399 -2.47 34.49 12.60
N LEU A 400 -2.41 35.20 13.73
CA LEU A 400 -3.57 35.57 14.53
C LEU A 400 -4.51 36.54 13.79
N GLU A 401 -4.07 37.29 12.81
CA GLU A 401 -4.97 38.14 12.01
C GLU A 401 -5.70 37.33 10.93
N LEU A 402 -5.03 36.34 10.34
CA LEU A 402 -5.55 35.51 9.24
C LEU A 402 -6.30 34.25 9.70
N ALA A 403 -6.06 33.78 10.92
CA ALA A 403 -6.61 32.52 11.43
C ALA A 403 -8.15 32.54 11.48
N MET A 404 -8.75 31.64 10.70
CA MET A 404 -10.20 31.42 10.54
C MET A 404 -10.51 29.91 10.58
N PRO A 405 -11.78 29.49 10.76
CA PRO A 405 -12.15 28.08 10.58
C PRO A 405 -11.63 27.53 9.24
N HIS A 406 -11.40 26.22 9.16
CA HIS A 406 -10.81 25.56 7.97
C HIS A 406 -9.36 25.98 7.65
N THR A 407 -8.61 26.45 8.64
CA THR A 407 -7.18 26.75 8.54
C THR A 407 -6.34 25.72 9.31
N LEU A 408 -5.22 25.29 8.73
CA LEU A 408 -4.19 24.52 9.43
C LEU A 408 -3.07 25.45 9.90
N VAL A 409 -2.86 25.53 11.21
CA VAL A 409 -1.81 26.35 11.82
C VAL A 409 -0.69 25.46 12.34
N LEU A 410 0.56 25.75 11.94
CA LEU A 410 1.74 24.99 12.32
C LEU A 410 2.78 25.94 12.94
N LEU A 411 3.07 25.77 14.24
CA LEU A 411 3.96 26.64 15.00
C LEU A 411 5.14 25.85 15.57
N ASP A 412 6.37 26.24 15.23
CA ASP A 412 7.58 25.62 15.78
C ASP A 412 8.14 26.46 16.94
N GLU A 413 8.51 25.80 18.03
CA GLU A 413 9.10 26.40 19.24
C GLU A 413 8.31 27.60 19.80
N LEU A 414 6.99 27.45 19.94
CA LEU A 414 6.12 28.53 20.38
C LEU A 414 6.52 29.08 21.75
N GLY A 415 6.76 30.40 21.81
CA GLY A 415 7.17 31.11 23.02
C GLY A 415 8.67 31.07 23.33
N ALA A 416 9.51 30.50 22.46
CA ALA A 416 10.96 30.47 22.63
C ALA A 416 11.61 31.86 22.47
N GLY A 417 12.77 32.07 23.10
CA GLY A 417 13.58 33.30 22.92
C GLY A 417 13.25 34.46 23.87
N THR A 418 12.48 34.21 24.92
CA THR A 418 12.17 35.17 26.01
C THR A 418 12.28 34.49 27.39
N ASP A 419 11.90 35.19 28.45
CA ASP A 419 11.77 34.60 29.79
C ASP A 419 10.86 33.35 29.75
N PRO A 420 11.28 32.19 30.30
CA PRO A 420 10.50 30.95 30.20
C PRO A 420 9.08 31.04 30.75
N ALA A 421 8.87 31.77 31.85
CA ALA A 421 7.54 31.88 32.46
C ALA A 421 6.63 32.76 31.61
N GLU A 422 7.14 33.90 31.13
CA GLU A 422 6.39 34.78 30.22
C GLU A 422 6.12 34.09 28.87
N GLY A 423 7.11 33.38 28.33
CA GLY A 423 7.03 32.66 27.07
C GLY A 423 6.01 31.52 27.10
N ALA A 424 5.98 30.74 28.18
CA ALA A 424 4.97 29.69 28.39
C ALA A 424 3.56 30.27 28.52
N ALA A 425 3.38 31.33 29.32
CA ALA A 425 2.08 31.99 29.49
C ALA A 425 1.55 32.57 28.16
N LEU A 426 2.43 33.21 27.39
CA LEU A 426 2.09 33.76 26.07
C LEU A 426 1.71 32.65 25.08
N ALA A 427 2.47 31.55 25.05
CA ALA A 427 2.19 30.42 24.18
C ALA A 427 0.81 29.79 24.48
N VAL A 428 0.45 29.62 25.75
CA VAL A 428 -0.89 29.16 26.15
C VAL A 428 -1.97 30.12 25.65
N ALA A 429 -1.81 31.43 25.85
CA ALA A 429 -2.78 32.43 25.39
C ALA A 429 -2.96 32.42 23.86
N ILE A 430 -1.88 32.28 23.11
CA ILE A 430 -1.91 32.17 21.63
C ILE A 430 -2.66 30.90 21.20
N ILE A 431 -2.34 29.75 21.81
CA ILE A 431 -3.00 28.47 21.52
C ILE A 431 -4.51 28.60 21.79
N GLU A 432 -4.91 29.14 22.94
CA GLU A 432 -6.32 29.33 23.26
C GLU A 432 -7.05 30.23 22.26
N GLU A 433 -6.44 31.34 21.87
CA GLU A 433 -7.05 32.27 20.91
C GLU A 433 -7.22 31.64 19.53
N LEU A 434 -6.22 30.90 19.04
CA LEU A 434 -6.32 30.16 17.78
C LEU A 434 -7.42 29.08 17.85
N ARG A 435 -7.52 28.37 18.97
CA ARG A 435 -8.58 27.36 19.18
C ARG A 435 -9.98 27.98 19.21
N ARG A 436 -10.16 29.15 19.84
CA ARG A 436 -11.44 29.87 19.83
C ARG A 436 -11.90 30.23 18.42
N ARG A 437 -10.97 30.40 17.49
CA ARG A 437 -11.24 30.68 16.07
C ARG A 437 -11.54 29.43 15.25
N GLY A 438 -11.46 28.23 15.85
CA GLY A 438 -11.83 26.97 15.19
C GLY A 438 -10.81 26.45 14.18
N VAL A 439 -9.53 26.80 14.33
CA VAL A 439 -8.44 26.26 13.52
C VAL A 439 -8.03 24.85 13.98
N LEU A 440 -7.36 24.10 13.12
CA LEU A 440 -6.56 22.96 13.55
C LEU A 440 -5.13 23.40 13.82
N LEU A 441 -4.56 23.00 14.96
CA LEU A 441 -3.27 23.49 15.42
C LEU A 441 -2.28 22.35 15.69
N MET A 442 -1.07 22.48 15.17
CA MET A 442 0.10 21.73 15.66
C MET A 442 1.14 22.73 16.16
N ALA A 443 1.60 22.56 17.39
CA ALA A 443 2.64 23.39 17.95
C ALA A 443 3.75 22.54 18.56
N THR A 444 5.01 22.90 18.36
CA THR A 444 6.13 22.30 19.09
C THR A 444 6.54 23.20 20.24
N THR A 445 6.99 22.61 21.33
CA THR A 445 7.46 23.37 22.49
C THR A 445 8.49 22.60 23.29
N HIS A 446 9.27 23.34 24.07
CA HIS A 446 10.20 22.82 25.08
C HIS A 446 9.73 23.13 26.52
N TYR A 447 8.65 23.89 26.69
CA TYR A 447 8.12 24.27 28.00
C TYR A 447 7.32 23.15 28.65
N ALA A 448 7.55 22.91 29.95
CA ALA A 448 6.86 21.88 30.71
C ALA A 448 5.41 22.28 31.01
N GLU A 449 5.16 23.57 31.15
CA GLU A 449 3.85 24.20 31.39
C GLU A 449 2.86 23.85 30.27
N LEU A 450 3.32 23.80 29.02
CA LEU A 450 2.49 23.41 27.89
C LEU A 450 2.15 21.90 27.90
N LYS A 451 2.98 21.06 28.54
CA LYS A 451 2.62 19.64 28.78
C LYS A 451 1.47 19.54 29.76
N VAL A 452 1.49 20.34 30.83
CA VAL A 452 0.42 20.39 31.84
C VAL A 452 -0.86 20.93 31.21
N PHE A 453 -0.78 22.02 30.46
CA PHE A 453 -1.91 22.58 29.71
C PHE A 453 -2.58 21.55 28.80
N ALA A 454 -1.80 20.75 28.06
CA ALA A 454 -2.31 19.69 27.20
C ALA A 454 -2.93 18.50 27.97
N LEU A 455 -2.63 18.32 29.26
CA LEU A 455 -3.25 17.30 30.10
C LEU A 455 -4.58 17.78 30.70
N GLU A 456 -4.68 19.06 31.04
CA GLU A 456 -5.86 19.63 31.72
C GLU A 456 -6.93 20.12 30.72
N THR A 457 -6.53 20.48 29.50
CA THR A 457 -7.41 21.13 28.54
C THR A 457 -8.05 20.15 27.56
N LYS A 458 -9.39 20.07 27.59
CA LYS A 458 -10.14 19.24 26.63
C LYS A 458 -9.91 19.71 25.19
N GLY A 459 -9.64 18.75 24.30
CA GLY A 459 -9.39 18.99 22.87
C GLY A 459 -7.95 19.36 22.54
N VAL A 460 -7.07 19.43 23.55
CA VAL A 460 -5.62 19.56 23.38
C VAL A 460 -4.98 18.23 23.74
N VAL A 461 -4.07 17.73 22.90
CA VAL A 461 -3.36 16.48 23.16
C VAL A 461 -1.87 16.71 23.03
N ASN A 462 -1.10 16.10 23.95
CA ASN A 462 0.36 16.08 23.87
C ASN A 462 0.80 14.89 23.02
N ALA A 463 1.81 15.08 22.19
CA ALA A 463 2.55 14.00 21.56
C ALA A 463 4.05 14.15 21.85
N SER A 464 4.74 13.02 21.98
CA SER A 464 6.19 13.02 22.16
C SER A 464 6.90 12.29 21.02
N CYS A 465 8.02 12.84 20.59
CA CYS A 465 8.94 12.12 19.69
C CYS A 465 9.79 11.16 20.52
N GLU A 466 9.69 9.86 20.25
CA GLU A 466 10.48 8.83 20.92
C GLU A 466 11.96 8.95 20.54
N PHE A 467 12.85 8.83 21.53
CA PHE A 467 14.30 8.98 21.36
C PHE A 467 15.01 7.77 21.97
N ASP A 468 15.86 7.12 21.17
CA ASP A 468 16.63 5.97 21.64
C ASP A 468 17.80 6.47 22.47
N LEU A 469 17.67 6.27 23.78
CA LEU A 469 18.68 6.67 24.75
C LEU A 469 19.97 5.86 24.58
N GLU A 470 19.94 4.60 24.13
CA GLU A 470 21.13 3.76 23.95
C GLU A 470 22.00 4.25 22.79
N THR A 471 21.38 4.48 21.63
CA THR A 471 22.10 4.88 20.42
C THR A 471 22.24 6.39 20.25
N LEU A 472 21.57 7.20 21.10
CA LEU A 472 21.42 8.65 20.96
C LEU A 472 20.80 9.07 19.62
N ARG A 473 20.02 8.19 19.00
CA ARG A 473 19.38 8.46 17.72
C ARG A 473 17.89 8.73 17.93
N PRO A 474 17.33 9.74 17.24
CA PRO A 474 15.88 9.87 17.19
C PRO A 474 15.28 8.61 16.56
N THR A 475 14.26 8.06 17.21
CA THR A 475 13.48 6.95 16.61
C THR A 475 12.42 7.48 15.66
N TYR A 476 12.17 8.81 15.69
CA TYR A 476 11.20 9.53 14.87
C TYR A 476 9.78 8.96 14.95
N LYS A 477 9.46 8.22 16.02
CA LYS A 477 8.14 7.68 16.27
C LYS A 477 7.37 8.65 17.15
N LEU A 478 6.19 9.07 16.68
CA LEU A 478 5.32 9.98 17.41
C LEU A 478 4.38 9.19 18.33
N SER A 479 4.50 9.41 19.63
CA SER A 479 3.61 8.82 20.64
C SER A 479 2.55 9.82 21.06
N VAL A 480 1.41 9.82 20.35
CA VAL A 480 0.24 10.65 20.69
C VAL A 480 -0.34 10.23 22.05
N GLY A 481 -0.65 11.21 22.89
CA GLY A 481 -1.25 11.06 24.21
C GLY A 481 -0.25 10.87 25.36
N VAL A 482 1.03 10.63 25.07
CA VAL A 482 2.09 10.38 26.06
C VAL A 482 3.06 11.56 26.08
N PRO A 483 3.16 12.33 27.19
CA PRO A 483 4.19 13.35 27.34
C PRO A 483 5.60 12.72 27.30
N GLY A 484 6.57 13.45 26.77
CA GLY A 484 7.95 12.96 26.66
C GLY A 484 8.81 13.37 27.85
N LYS A 485 9.66 12.46 28.35
CA LYS A 485 10.66 12.76 29.41
C LYS A 485 11.72 13.75 28.91
N SER A 486 12.05 14.73 29.75
CA SER A 486 13.13 15.70 29.49
C SER A 486 14.50 15.05 29.72
N ASN A 487 15.07 14.44 28.68
CA ASN A 487 16.32 13.64 28.79
C ASN A 487 17.63 14.45 28.65
N ALA A 488 17.59 15.77 28.86
CA ALA A 488 18.72 16.67 28.57
C ALA A 488 20.02 16.28 29.30
N PHE A 489 19.93 15.89 30.57
CA PHE A 489 21.11 15.46 31.35
C PHE A 489 21.68 14.13 30.88
N LEU A 490 20.83 13.15 30.59
CA LEU A 490 21.27 11.82 30.12
C LEU A 490 21.93 11.91 28.74
N ILE A 491 21.41 12.79 27.87
CA ILE A 491 22.03 13.10 26.57
C ILE A 491 23.37 13.79 26.79
N SER A 492 23.44 14.77 27.68
CA SER A 492 24.66 15.51 28.01
C SER A 492 25.76 14.60 28.56
N GLU A 493 25.41 13.65 29.43
CA GLU A 493 26.32 12.62 29.95
C GLU A 493 26.93 11.78 28.83
N LYS A 494 26.08 11.26 27.93
CA LYS A 494 26.52 10.44 26.80
C LYS A 494 27.31 11.23 25.75
N LEU A 495 27.09 12.55 25.66
CA LEU A 495 27.90 13.45 24.83
C LEU A 495 29.25 13.82 25.48
N GLY A 496 29.54 13.30 26.68
CA GLY A 496 30.84 13.41 27.34
C GLY A 496 30.93 14.53 28.38
N ILE A 497 29.80 15.13 28.80
CA ILE A 497 29.82 16.03 29.96
C ILE A 497 30.14 15.20 31.23
N PRO A 498 31.18 15.58 32.01
CA PRO A 498 31.54 14.83 33.21
C PRO A 498 30.39 14.76 34.22
N GLU A 499 30.20 13.60 34.85
CA GLU A 499 29.13 13.33 35.82
C GLU A 499 29.07 14.39 36.93
N ARG A 500 30.22 14.85 37.45
CA ARG A 500 30.30 15.93 38.44
C ARG A 500 29.60 17.24 38.03
N VAL A 501 29.58 17.57 36.73
CA VAL A 501 28.92 18.77 36.20
C VAL A 501 27.41 18.56 36.13
N ILE A 502 27.00 17.34 35.78
CA ILE A 502 25.59 16.94 35.73
C ILE A 502 24.99 16.91 37.13
N GLU A 503 25.70 16.34 38.10
CA GLU A 503 25.30 16.35 39.51
C GLU A 503 25.16 17.78 40.05
N ALA A 504 26.12 18.66 39.74
CA ALA A 504 26.04 20.07 40.12
C ALA A 504 24.83 20.75 39.46
N ALA A 505 24.59 20.52 38.16
CA ALA A 505 23.44 21.08 37.45
C ALA A 505 22.10 20.57 38.01
N GLN A 506 22.01 19.29 38.40
CA GLN A 506 20.84 18.73 39.07
C GLN A 506 20.59 19.37 40.44
N GLN A 507 21.62 19.81 41.16
CA GLN A 507 21.44 20.54 42.42
C GLN A 507 20.88 21.95 42.23
N HIS A 508 21.05 22.56 41.05
CA HIS A 508 20.52 23.88 40.72
C HIS A 508 19.04 23.90 40.29
N LEU A 509 18.44 22.75 39.96
CA LEU A 509 17.00 22.64 39.71
C LEU A 509 16.21 22.88 41.00
N SER A 510 15.15 23.68 40.90
CA SER A 510 14.29 23.99 42.05
C SER A 510 13.59 22.73 42.56
N ALA A 511 13.19 22.73 43.85
CA ALA A 511 12.47 21.60 44.43
C ALA A 511 11.09 21.38 43.77
N GLU A 512 10.48 22.44 43.24
CA GLU A 512 9.21 22.39 42.52
C GLU A 512 9.39 21.73 41.14
N ASP A 513 10.43 22.11 40.39
CA ASP A 513 10.73 21.50 39.08
C ASP A 513 11.04 20.00 39.21
N LYS A 514 11.84 19.62 40.22
CA LYS A 514 12.13 18.20 40.50
C LYS A 514 10.88 17.39 40.81
N ARG A 515 9.92 18.00 41.53
CA ARG A 515 8.68 17.33 41.90
C ARG A 515 7.75 17.22 40.70
N LEU A 516 7.65 18.27 39.89
CA LEU A 516 6.87 18.27 38.65
C LEU A 516 7.41 17.21 37.68
N ASP A 517 8.72 17.18 37.43
CA ASP A 517 9.36 16.18 36.57
C ASP A 517 9.16 14.75 37.08
N ALA A 518 9.23 14.52 38.40
CA ALA A 518 9.00 13.20 38.99
C ALA A 518 7.54 12.74 38.82
N VAL A 519 6.57 13.64 38.98
CA VAL A 519 5.14 13.33 38.80
C VAL A 519 4.84 13.11 37.32
N LEU A 520 5.33 13.98 36.44
CA LEU A 520 5.19 13.81 34.98
C LEU A 520 5.79 12.48 34.54
N GLY A 521 6.98 12.12 35.03
CA GLY A 521 7.63 10.86 34.72
C GLY A 521 6.82 9.62 35.13
N GLN A 522 6.16 9.64 36.30
CA GLN A 522 5.27 8.56 36.73
C GLN A 522 3.99 8.48 35.88
N LEU A 523 3.45 9.64 35.49
CA LEU A 523 2.28 9.75 34.62
C LEU A 523 2.59 9.23 33.21
N ASP A 524 3.79 9.50 32.71
CA ASP A 524 4.30 9.02 31.42
C ASP A 524 4.42 7.49 31.43
N ASP A 525 5.05 6.92 32.47
CA ASP A 525 5.22 5.48 32.60
C ASP A 525 3.86 4.76 32.70
N LEU A 526 2.91 5.33 33.45
CA LEU A 526 1.57 4.79 33.57
C LEU A 526 0.80 4.86 32.24
N LYS A 527 0.86 5.99 31.54
CA LYS A 527 0.19 6.15 30.24
C LYS A 527 0.79 5.23 29.17
N LEU A 528 2.11 5.04 29.17
CA LEU A 528 2.77 4.12 28.25
C LEU A 528 2.27 2.69 28.46
N GLN A 529 2.24 2.22 29.71
CA GLN A 529 1.68 0.90 30.07
C GLN A 529 0.21 0.76 29.65
N LEU A 530 -0.58 1.82 29.84
CA LEU A 530 -2.00 1.83 29.48
C LEU A 530 -2.19 1.73 27.96
N LYS A 531 -1.35 2.43 27.19
CA LYS A 531 -1.37 2.39 25.72
C LYS A 531 -0.91 1.04 25.17
N GLU A 532 0.14 0.45 25.74
CA GLU A 532 0.58 -0.90 25.39
C GLU A 532 -0.52 -1.93 25.67
N SER A 533 -1.17 -1.83 26.84
CA SER A 533 -2.31 -2.68 27.19
C SER A 533 -3.50 -2.50 26.23
N GLN A 534 -3.80 -1.26 25.81
CA GLN A 534 -4.86 -1.00 24.84
C GLN A 534 -4.56 -1.62 23.47
N ASN A 535 -3.32 -1.46 22.97
CA ASN A 535 -2.89 -2.06 21.71
C ASN A 535 -2.99 -3.59 21.75
N GLU A 536 -2.56 -4.21 22.85
CA GLU A 536 -2.65 -5.67 23.03
C GLU A 536 -4.11 -6.14 23.02
N VAL A 537 -5.00 -5.40 23.69
CA VAL A 537 -6.45 -5.69 23.68
C VAL A 537 -7.04 -5.55 22.27
N GLU A 538 -6.63 -4.54 21.50
CA GLU A 538 -7.10 -4.32 20.14
C GLU A 538 -6.61 -5.41 19.17
N GLU A 539 -5.34 -5.82 19.27
CA GLU A 539 -4.79 -6.96 18.51
C GLU A 539 -5.56 -8.25 18.82
N LEU A 540 -5.78 -8.56 20.10
CA LEU A 540 -6.55 -9.73 20.52
C LEU A 540 -7.99 -9.69 20.02
N LYS A 541 -8.61 -8.50 19.99
CA LYS A 541 -9.96 -8.31 19.46
C LYS A 541 -10.00 -8.55 17.94
N ASN A 542 -9.01 -8.06 17.20
CA ASN A 542 -8.91 -8.27 15.76
C ASN A 542 -8.68 -9.77 15.45
N GLU A 543 -7.79 -10.44 16.17
CA GLU A 543 -7.59 -11.90 16.03
C GLU A 543 -8.88 -12.68 16.33
N ALA A 544 -9.58 -12.32 17.40
CA ALA A 544 -10.85 -12.95 17.76
C ALA A 544 -11.92 -12.74 16.68
N SER A 545 -12.00 -11.54 16.09
CA SER A 545 -12.93 -11.25 15.00
C SER A 545 -12.64 -12.09 13.75
N HIS A 546 -11.37 -12.21 13.37
CA HIS A 546 -10.96 -13.00 12.21
C HIS A 546 -11.16 -14.51 12.44
N GLN A 547 -10.98 -14.99 13.68
CA GLN A 547 -11.31 -16.37 14.05
C GLN A 547 -12.81 -16.62 14.00
N LEU A 548 -13.63 -15.65 14.42
CA LEU A 548 -15.08 -15.73 14.35
C LEU A 548 -15.56 -15.82 12.90
N GLU A 549 -15.07 -14.95 12.01
CA GLU A 549 -15.42 -14.97 10.58
C GLU A 549 -14.99 -16.28 9.92
N ALA A 550 -13.78 -16.77 10.20
CA ALA A 550 -13.30 -18.05 9.70
C ALA A 550 -14.16 -19.22 10.20
N ALA A 551 -14.58 -19.18 11.46
CA ALA A 551 -15.47 -20.19 12.04
C ALA A 551 -16.87 -20.13 11.41
N GLN A 552 -17.40 -18.93 11.13
CA GLN A 552 -18.68 -18.74 10.44
C GLN A 552 -18.63 -19.30 9.01
N LYS A 553 -17.62 -18.93 8.21
CA LYS A 553 -17.44 -19.48 6.85
C LYS A 553 -17.38 -21.00 6.85
N LYS A 554 -16.59 -21.58 7.76
CA LYS A 554 -16.46 -23.04 7.88
C LYS A 554 -17.76 -23.71 8.31
N ARG A 555 -18.54 -23.07 9.19
CA ARG A 555 -19.87 -23.56 9.59
C ARG A 555 -20.80 -23.56 8.39
N ASP A 556 -20.82 -22.49 7.62
CA ASP A 556 -21.72 -22.36 6.47
C ASP A 556 -21.32 -23.33 5.34
N GLU A 557 -20.02 -23.57 5.12
CA GLU A 557 -19.51 -24.64 4.24
C GLU A 557 -19.98 -26.04 4.68
N LEU A 558 -19.91 -26.34 5.99
CA LEU A 558 -20.36 -27.63 6.54
C LEU A 558 -21.88 -27.81 6.42
N ILE A 559 -22.66 -26.73 6.59
CA ILE A 559 -24.10 -26.75 6.38
C ILE A 559 -24.40 -27.07 4.92
N GLN A 560 -23.73 -26.40 3.97
CA GLN A 560 -23.92 -26.64 2.55
C GLN A 560 -23.54 -28.07 2.14
N GLN A 561 -22.43 -28.60 2.68
CA GLN A 561 -22.04 -30.00 2.45
C GLN A 561 -23.09 -30.97 3.01
N GLY A 562 -23.59 -30.72 4.21
CA GLY A 562 -24.65 -31.53 4.82
C GLY A 562 -25.96 -31.50 4.02
N GLU A 563 -26.37 -30.35 3.51
CA GLU A 563 -27.55 -30.23 2.64
C GLU A 563 -27.38 -31.01 1.34
N ASN A 564 -26.22 -30.89 0.69
CA ASN A 564 -25.91 -31.63 -0.54
C ASN A 564 -25.91 -33.15 -0.32
N GLU A 565 -25.32 -33.63 0.77
CA GLU A 565 -25.31 -35.06 1.12
C GLU A 565 -26.73 -35.58 1.41
N LEU A 566 -27.54 -34.79 2.12
CA LEU A 566 -28.90 -35.15 2.50
C LEU A 566 -29.83 -35.16 1.28
N GLU A 567 -29.64 -34.25 0.33
CA GLU A 567 -30.34 -34.25 -0.95
C GLU A 567 -29.94 -35.44 -1.82
N ALA A 568 -28.64 -35.77 -1.89
CA ALA A 568 -28.16 -36.96 -2.58
C ALA A 568 -28.71 -38.26 -1.96
N ALA A 569 -28.80 -38.34 -0.63
CA ALA A 569 -29.41 -39.47 0.07
C ALA A 569 -30.92 -39.58 -0.23
N ARG A 570 -31.65 -38.46 -0.24
CA ARG A 570 -33.08 -38.43 -0.61
C ARG A 570 -33.30 -38.84 -2.06
N ALA A 571 -32.44 -38.42 -2.99
CA ALA A 571 -32.51 -38.81 -4.39
C ALA A 571 -32.32 -40.34 -4.56
N LYS A 572 -31.30 -40.91 -3.89
CA LYS A 572 -31.07 -42.36 -3.88
C LYS A 572 -32.24 -43.13 -3.28
N ALA A 573 -32.81 -42.64 -2.18
CA ALA A 573 -33.98 -43.26 -1.54
C ALA A 573 -35.22 -43.24 -2.45
N ARG A 574 -35.46 -42.13 -3.17
CA ARG A 574 -36.56 -42.02 -4.15
C ARG A 574 -36.36 -42.96 -5.35
N ALA A 575 -35.14 -43.05 -5.87
CA ALA A 575 -34.82 -43.95 -6.97
C ALA A 575 -35.03 -45.43 -6.56
N LEU A 576 -34.58 -45.80 -5.36
CA LEU A 576 -34.80 -47.15 -4.83
C LEU A 576 -36.30 -47.44 -4.64
N ALA A 577 -37.06 -46.49 -4.10
CA ALA A 577 -38.51 -46.64 -3.93
C ALA A 577 -39.23 -46.85 -5.27
N GLN A 578 -38.91 -46.05 -6.29
CA GLN A 578 -39.46 -46.23 -7.64
C GLN A 578 -39.08 -47.59 -8.26
N GLN A 579 -37.84 -48.03 -8.04
CA GLN A 579 -37.39 -49.33 -8.54
C GLN A 579 -38.16 -50.48 -7.88
N VAL A 580 -38.33 -50.44 -6.55
CA VAL A 580 -39.14 -51.42 -5.81
C VAL A 580 -40.60 -51.41 -6.29
N GLU A 581 -41.18 -50.23 -6.50
CA GLU A 581 -42.55 -50.10 -6.97
C GLU A 581 -42.73 -50.67 -8.39
N SER A 582 -41.80 -50.38 -9.31
CA SER A 582 -41.83 -50.93 -10.68
C SER A 582 -41.70 -52.45 -10.71
N GLN A 583 -40.85 -53.02 -9.86
CA GLN A 583 -40.68 -54.47 -9.73
C GLN A 583 -41.91 -55.13 -9.12
N ALA A 584 -42.51 -54.51 -8.10
CA ALA A 584 -43.75 -55.00 -7.50
C ALA A 584 -44.90 -55.03 -8.52
N TYR A 585 -45.04 -53.98 -9.36
CA TYR A 585 -46.04 -53.96 -10.43
C TYR A 585 -45.79 -55.05 -11.48
N ALA A 586 -44.54 -55.23 -11.93
CA ALA A 586 -44.18 -56.28 -12.89
C ALA A 586 -44.53 -57.69 -12.35
N LEU A 587 -44.24 -57.95 -11.08
CA LEU A 587 -44.56 -59.23 -10.44
C LEU A 587 -46.07 -59.46 -10.31
N THR A 588 -46.84 -58.42 -9.99
CA THR A 588 -48.31 -58.53 -9.95
C THR A 588 -48.92 -58.83 -11.32
N ASP A 589 -48.32 -58.32 -12.40
CA ASP A 589 -48.82 -58.55 -13.76
C ASP A 589 -48.45 -59.95 -14.26
N GLU A 590 -47.25 -60.45 -13.96
CA GLU A 590 -46.86 -61.85 -14.22
C GLU A 590 -47.76 -62.84 -13.46
N LEU A 591 -48.08 -62.56 -12.19
CA LEU A 591 -49.00 -63.40 -11.41
C LEU A 591 -50.42 -63.39 -11.99
N ARG A 592 -50.90 -62.25 -12.50
CA ARG A 592 -52.20 -62.16 -13.17
C ARG A 592 -52.23 -62.94 -14.49
N GLN A 593 -51.16 -62.91 -15.28
CA GLN A 593 -51.08 -63.68 -16.52
C GLN A 593 -51.09 -65.19 -16.25
N LEU A 594 -50.39 -65.65 -15.20
CA LEU A 594 -50.40 -67.06 -14.77
C LEU A 594 -51.77 -67.53 -14.26
N GLN A 595 -52.57 -66.64 -13.66
CA GLN A 595 -53.92 -66.99 -13.22
C GLN A 595 -54.87 -67.20 -14.41
N LYS A 596 -54.75 -66.40 -15.48
CA LYS A 596 -55.61 -66.46 -16.68
C LYS A 596 -55.34 -67.65 -17.61
N ASP A 597 -54.26 -68.39 -17.40
CA ASP A 597 -53.88 -69.49 -18.29
C ASP A 597 -54.64 -70.79 -17.95
N GLU A 598 -55.79 -71.06 -18.59
CA GLU A 598 -56.73 -72.13 -18.23
C GLU A 598 -56.25 -73.56 -18.52
N ARG A 599 -55.10 -73.74 -19.20
CA ARG A 599 -54.55 -75.06 -19.58
C ARG A 599 -53.64 -75.72 -18.53
N MET A 600 -53.34 -75.05 -17.43
CA MET A 600 -52.38 -75.53 -16.41
C MET A 600 -53.06 -75.98 -15.13
N SER A 601 -52.67 -77.16 -14.61
CA SER A 601 -53.24 -77.71 -13.36
C SER A 601 -52.88 -76.87 -12.14
N THR A 602 -53.75 -76.84 -11.13
CA THR A 602 -53.63 -75.99 -9.92
C THR A 602 -52.31 -76.23 -9.17
N GLN A 603 -51.80 -77.46 -9.18
CA GLN A 603 -50.52 -77.83 -8.57
C GLN A 603 -49.33 -77.24 -9.34
N GLN A 604 -49.36 -77.25 -10.68
CA GLN A 604 -48.29 -76.69 -11.49
C GLN A 604 -48.27 -75.15 -11.45
N LYS A 605 -49.44 -74.49 -11.36
CA LYS A 605 -49.53 -73.03 -11.15
C LYS A 605 -48.92 -72.60 -9.82
N ALA A 606 -49.19 -73.32 -8.73
CA ALA A 606 -48.63 -73.01 -7.42
C ALA A 606 -47.11 -73.21 -7.37
N GLN A 607 -46.58 -74.19 -8.12
CA GLN A 607 -45.15 -74.47 -8.20
C GLN A 607 -44.40 -73.37 -8.97
N ARG A 608 -44.91 -72.94 -10.12
CA ARG A 608 -44.33 -71.81 -10.89
C ARG A 608 -44.44 -70.47 -10.17
N ALA A 609 -45.55 -70.19 -9.49
CA ALA A 609 -45.68 -68.98 -8.68
C ALA A 609 -44.65 -68.95 -7.53
N ARG A 610 -44.37 -70.10 -6.91
CA ARG A 610 -43.28 -70.24 -5.92
C ARG A 610 -41.90 -70.07 -6.54
N GLU A 611 -41.66 -70.58 -7.75
CA GLU A 611 -40.38 -70.40 -8.44
C GLU A 611 -40.12 -68.95 -8.85
N ILE A 612 -41.15 -68.22 -9.30
CA ILE A 612 -41.06 -66.78 -9.62
C ILE A 612 -40.81 -65.98 -8.36
N ALA A 613 -41.59 -66.22 -7.30
CA ALA A 613 -41.38 -65.58 -6.00
C ALA A 613 -39.98 -65.88 -5.44
N LYS A 614 -39.45 -67.09 -5.65
CA LYS A 614 -38.10 -67.46 -5.22
C LYS A 614 -37.01 -66.77 -6.04
N LYS A 615 -37.11 -66.77 -7.38
CA LYS A 615 -36.17 -66.07 -8.28
C LYS A 615 -36.16 -64.57 -8.05
N GLU A 616 -37.31 -63.97 -7.79
CA GLU A 616 -37.42 -62.54 -7.50
C GLU A 616 -36.94 -62.21 -6.08
N SER A 617 -37.22 -63.07 -5.09
CA SER A 617 -36.62 -62.92 -3.76
C SER A 617 -35.09 -63.00 -3.81
N GLU A 618 -34.52 -63.89 -4.64
CA GLU A 618 -33.06 -63.98 -4.84
C GLU A 618 -32.51 -62.74 -5.56
N LYS A 619 -33.24 -62.15 -6.53
CA LYS A 619 -32.86 -60.89 -7.18
C LYS A 619 -32.98 -59.65 -6.28
N LEU A 620 -34.01 -59.57 -5.43
CA LEU A 620 -34.16 -58.52 -4.43
C LEU A 620 -33.10 -58.64 -3.32
N PHE A 621 -32.71 -59.86 -2.94
CA PHE A 621 -31.61 -60.09 -1.98
C PHE A 621 -30.22 -59.84 -2.58
N MET A 622 -30.03 -59.98 -3.90
CA MET A 622 -28.77 -59.60 -4.58
C MET A 622 -28.54 -58.07 -4.66
N GLY A 623 -29.57 -57.25 -4.44
CA GLY A 623 -29.47 -55.78 -4.39
C GLY A 623 -29.23 -55.22 -2.98
N THR A 624 -29.32 -56.06 -1.95
CA THR A 624 -28.92 -55.74 -0.58
C THR A 624 -27.57 -56.40 -0.28
N GLU A 625 -26.53 -55.96 -0.97
CA GLU A 625 -25.24 -55.87 -0.28
C GLU A 625 -25.43 -54.86 0.85
N VAL A 626 -25.81 -55.39 2.01
CA VAL A 626 -25.53 -54.75 3.29
C VAL A 626 -24.06 -54.39 3.18
N VAL A 627 -23.77 -53.09 3.01
CA VAL A 627 -22.42 -52.56 3.08
C VAL A 627 -21.89 -53.03 4.42
N HIS A 628 -21.18 -54.15 4.39
CA HIS A 628 -20.36 -54.59 5.48
C HIS A 628 -19.32 -53.49 5.56
N ASN A 629 -19.53 -52.57 6.51
CA ASN A 629 -18.46 -51.72 6.98
C ASN A 629 -17.26 -52.65 7.17
N PRO A 630 -16.10 -52.39 6.53
CA PRO A 630 -15.01 -53.34 6.54
C PRO A 630 -14.66 -53.63 7.99
N VAL A 631 -14.98 -54.85 8.45
CA VAL A 631 -14.51 -55.37 9.72
C VAL A 631 -13.01 -55.50 9.52
N LYS A 632 -12.26 -54.47 9.96
CA LYS A 632 -10.82 -54.62 10.14
C LYS A 632 -10.64 -55.87 10.99
N GLU A 633 -9.96 -56.89 10.46
CA GLU A 633 -9.50 -58.00 11.29
C GLU A 633 -8.67 -57.40 12.42
N PHE A 634 -9.23 -57.39 13.62
CA PHE A 634 -8.53 -57.01 14.83
C PHE A 634 -8.35 -58.27 15.66
N VAL A 635 -7.21 -58.41 16.31
CA VAL A 635 -6.96 -59.52 17.22
C VAL A 635 -7.72 -59.25 18.53
N PRO A 636 -8.74 -60.05 18.88
CA PRO A 636 -9.47 -59.83 20.12
C PRO A 636 -8.59 -60.13 21.33
N LEU A 637 -8.78 -59.38 22.41
CA LEU A 637 -8.15 -59.67 23.69
C LEU A 637 -8.71 -60.98 24.28
N LYS A 638 -7.83 -61.93 24.61
CA LYS A 638 -8.23 -63.21 25.21
C LYS A 638 -8.63 -63.09 26.68
N GLU A 639 -8.03 -62.15 27.40
CA GLU A 639 -8.31 -61.86 28.80
C GLU A 639 -8.14 -60.36 29.07
N VAL A 640 -8.93 -59.82 30.00
CA VAL A 640 -8.88 -58.40 30.44
C VAL A 640 -8.79 -58.32 31.95
N LYS A 641 -8.11 -57.31 32.47
CA LYS A 641 -8.05 -57.00 33.91
C LYS A 641 -8.79 -55.71 34.23
N VAL A 642 -9.39 -55.62 35.41
CA VAL A 642 -10.02 -54.39 35.90
C VAL A 642 -8.94 -53.30 36.01
N GLY A 643 -9.21 -52.12 35.43
CA GLY A 643 -8.28 -50.99 35.34
C GLY A 643 -7.43 -50.94 34.06
N GLN A 644 -7.50 -51.95 33.19
CA GLN A 644 -6.75 -51.97 31.93
C GLN A 644 -7.36 -51.02 30.88
N GLU A 645 -6.53 -50.25 30.17
CA GLU A 645 -6.94 -49.49 28.99
C GLU A 645 -7.04 -50.41 27.77
N VAL A 646 -8.21 -50.42 27.15
CA VAL A 646 -8.58 -51.23 25.98
C VAL A 646 -9.22 -50.32 24.93
N CYS A 647 -9.17 -50.69 23.66
CA CYS A 647 -9.87 -49.95 22.61
C CYS A 647 -11.08 -50.77 22.14
N ILE A 648 -12.26 -50.14 22.10
CA ILE A 648 -13.47 -50.75 21.55
C ILE A 648 -13.32 -50.75 20.03
N ALA A 649 -13.27 -51.93 19.41
CA ALA A 649 -12.87 -52.07 18.01
C ALA A 649 -13.85 -51.41 17.03
N GLU A 650 -15.16 -51.48 17.31
CA GLU A 650 -16.22 -50.89 16.46
C GLU A 650 -16.24 -49.35 16.51
N LEU A 651 -15.93 -48.77 17.68
CA LEU A 651 -15.97 -47.31 17.90
C LEU A 651 -14.58 -46.65 17.79
N ASN A 652 -13.53 -47.46 17.69
CA ASN A 652 -12.11 -47.06 17.75
C ASN A 652 -11.80 -46.07 18.88
N GLN A 653 -12.41 -46.28 20.05
CA GLN A 653 -12.33 -45.39 21.21
C GLN A 653 -11.66 -46.08 22.40
N LEU A 654 -10.79 -45.34 23.08
CA LEU A 654 -10.12 -45.79 24.31
C LEU A 654 -11.14 -45.88 25.46
N ALA A 655 -11.10 -47.00 26.17
CA ALA A 655 -11.96 -47.27 27.31
C ALA A 655 -11.17 -47.99 28.41
N THR A 656 -11.55 -47.78 29.66
CA THR A 656 -10.96 -48.48 30.81
C THR A 656 -11.89 -49.58 31.29
N VAL A 657 -11.38 -50.80 31.47
CA VAL A 657 -12.15 -51.92 31.98
C VAL A 657 -12.54 -51.66 33.44
N MET A 658 -13.84 -51.63 33.73
CA MET A 658 -14.38 -51.42 35.08
C MET A 658 -14.73 -52.74 35.79
N ALA A 659 -15.15 -53.77 35.05
CA ALA A 659 -15.46 -55.08 35.60
C ALA A 659 -15.12 -56.19 34.60
N LEU A 660 -14.79 -57.38 35.10
CA LEU A 660 -14.50 -58.59 34.31
C LEU A 660 -15.74 -59.10 33.55
N PRO A 661 -15.59 -59.99 32.55
CA PRO A 661 -16.70 -60.50 31.75
C PRO A 661 -17.80 -61.12 32.63
N ASP A 662 -19.06 -60.77 32.39
CA ASP A 662 -20.20 -61.42 33.04
C ASP A 662 -20.50 -62.80 32.40
N LYS A 663 -21.53 -63.51 32.89
CA LYS A 663 -21.87 -64.87 32.42
C LYS A 663 -22.17 -64.96 30.91
N ASN A 664 -22.44 -63.82 30.25
CA ASN A 664 -22.70 -63.72 28.82
C ASN A 664 -21.45 -63.32 28.01
N GLY A 665 -20.30 -63.09 28.67
CA GLY A 665 -19.05 -62.70 28.02
C GLY A 665 -18.88 -61.20 27.78
N ASP A 666 -19.74 -60.36 28.39
CA ASP A 666 -19.69 -58.89 28.25
C ASP A 666 -18.87 -58.23 29.36
N VAL A 667 -17.99 -57.31 28.97
CA VAL A 667 -17.09 -56.56 29.85
C VAL A 667 -17.65 -55.15 30.05
N LEU A 668 -17.75 -54.70 31.30
CA LEU A 668 -18.14 -53.32 31.59
C LEU A 668 -16.92 -52.40 31.40
N VAL A 669 -17.00 -51.49 30.44
CA VAL A 669 -15.92 -50.55 30.11
C VAL A 669 -16.40 -49.10 30.23
N ARG A 670 -15.48 -48.19 30.55
CA ARG A 670 -15.73 -46.75 30.63
C ARG A 670 -15.01 -46.04 29.49
N ALA A 671 -15.75 -45.52 28.53
CA ALA A 671 -15.23 -44.69 27.44
C ALA A 671 -15.55 -43.21 27.75
N GLY A 672 -14.56 -42.45 28.22
CA GLY A 672 -14.77 -41.08 28.68
C GLY A 672 -15.73 -40.99 29.87
N ILE A 673 -16.85 -40.27 29.70
CA ILE A 673 -17.88 -40.10 30.75
C ILE A 673 -18.93 -41.21 30.77
N ILE A 674 -18.99 -42.06 29.73
CA ILE A 674 -20.03 -43.08 29.54
C ILE A 674 -19.54 -44.45 30.03
N LYS A 675 -20.42 -45.22 30.69
CA LYS A 675 -20.19 -46.62 31.08
C LYS A 675 -21.07 -47.53 30.21
N THR A 676 -20.45 -48.49 29.52
CA THR A 676 -21.15 -49.39 28.57
C THR A 676 -20.64 -50.81 28.71
N LYS A 677 -21.50 -51.81 28.46
CA LYS A 677 -21.12 -53.22 28.37
C LYS A 677 -20.77 -53.57 26.93
N VAL A 678 -19.59 -54.16 26.71
CA VAL A 678 -19.09 -54.54 25.38
C VAL A 678 -18.59 -55.98 25.42
N PRO A 679 -18.92 -56.83 24.43
CA PRO A 679 -18.42 -58.21 24.38
C PRO A 679 -16.89 -58.25 24.40
N LEU A 680 -16.30 -59.20 25.13
CA LEU A 680 -14.83 -59.36 25.23
C LEU A 680 -14.16 -59.46 23.85
N LYS A 681 -14.85 -60.09 22.89
CA LYS A 681 -14.40 -60.24 21.50
C LYS A 681 -14.33 -58.93 20.72
N GLY A 682 -15.01 -57.87 21.18
CA GLY A 682 -15.03 -56.53 20.57
C GLY A 682 -13.93 -55.58 21.08
N LEU A 683 -13.05 -56.06 21.96
CA LEU A 683 -11.97 -55.26 22.55
C LEU A 683 -10.61 -55.62 21.96
N LYS A 684 -9.81 -54.61 21.60
CA LYS A 684 -8.43 -54.75 21.11
C LYS A 684 -7.43 -54.00 21.99
N GLN A 685 -6.15 -54.38 21.93
CA GLN A 685 -5.10 -53.57 22.56
C GLN A 685 -5.02 -52.19 21.89
N PRO A 686 -4.83 -51.11 22.66
CA PRO A 686 -4.55 -49.80 22.08
C PRO A 686 -3.21 -49.85 21.35
N GLU A 687 -3.19 -49.51 20.05
CA GLU A 687 -1.95 -49.33 19.31
C GLU A 687 -1.13 -48.22 19.99
N LYS A 688 0.12 -48.52 20.36
CA LYS A 688 1.05 -47.52 20.91
C LYS A 688 1.34 -46.50 19.81
N LEU A 689 0.56 -45.44 19.75
CA LEU A 689 0.82 -44.27 18.94
C LEU A 689 2.14 -43.64 19.39
N VAL A 690 3.14 -43.79 18.51
CA VAL A 690 4.30 -42.91 18.43
C VAL A 690 3.80 -41.47 18.47
N LYS A 691 4.25 -40.70 19.46
CA LYS A 691 3.95 -39.27 19.58
C LYS A 691 4.53 -38.55 18.36
N GLU A 692 3.70 -38.34 17.34
CA GLU A 692 3.97 -37.30 16.35
C GLU A 692 3.90 -35.93 17.05
N LYS A 693 5.03 -35.23 17.05
CA LYS A 693 5.13 -33.86 17.52
C LYS A 693 4.34 -32.95 16.57
N LYS A 694 3.23 -32.38 17.03
CA LYS A 694 2.67 -31.18 16.40
C LYS A 694 3.67 -30.02 16.58
N PRO A 695 3.90 -29.19 15.56
CA PRO A 695 4.81 -28.04 15.68
C PRO A 695 4.18 -27.02 16.64
N GLN A 696 4.88 -26.75 17.75
CA GLN A 696 4.53 -25.68 18.68
C GLN A 696 4.90 -24.33 18.06
N THR A 697 4.03 -23.33 18.23
CA THR A 697 4.29 -21.94 17.86
C THR A 697 5.34 -21.33 18.78
N LYS A 698 6.11 -20.35 18.27
CA LYS A 698 7.25 -19.71 18.97
C LYS A 698 6.90 -19.07 20.33
N ALA A 699 5.61 -18.87 20.64
CA ALA A 699 5.13 -18.39 21.93
C ALA A 699 5.25 -19.44 23.05
N GLN A 700 5.08 -20.73 22.76
CA GLN A 700 5.19 -21.80 23.77
C GLN A 700 6.64 -22.18 24.10
N GLN A 701 7.61 -21.81 23.24
CA GLN A 701 9.03 -22.06 23.51
C GLN A 701 9.68 -21.03 24.44
N ARG A 702 9.06 -19.85 24.65
CA ARG A 702 9.60 -18.81 25.53
C ARG A 702 9.26 -19.01 27.01
N TYR A 703 8.12 -19.62 27.33
CA TYR A 703 7.77 -19.94 28.73
C TYR A 703 8.60 -21.08 29.34
N SER A 704 9.27 -21.90 28.52
CA SER A 704 10.07 -23.05 29.00
C SER A 704 11.52 -22.70 29.36
N ARG A 705 11.96 -21.45 29.18
CA ARG A 705 13.34 -21.00 29.48
C ARG A 705 13.50 -20.19 30.75
N LEU A 706 12.42 -19.94 31.51
CA LEU A 706 12.43 -19.04 32.66
C LEU A 706 12.46 -19.73 34.04
N THR A 707 12.55 -21.05 34.10
CA THR A 707 12.87 -21.77 35.34
C THR A 707 14.04 -22.71 35.10
N GLY A 708 15.24 -22.13 35.09
CA GLY A 708 16.47 -22.90 35.16
C GLY A 708 16.65 -23.42 36.58
N ASP A 709 16.78 -24.73 36.73
CA ASP A 709 17.81 -25.26 37.63
C ASP A 709 18.24 -26.65 37.13
N ALA A 710 19.38 -26.65 36.45
CA ALA A 710 20.08 -27.84 36.01
C ALA A 710 21.43 -27.85 36.73
N ASN A 711 21.48 -28.50 37.90
CA ASN A 711 22.67 -29.21 38.37
C ASN A 711 22.43 -29.95 39.69
N ARG A 712 22.34 -31.28 39.63
CA ARG A 712 22.90 -32.21 40.63
C ARG A 712 22.91 -33.64 40.07
N PRO A 713 24.04 -34.36 40.11
CA PRO A 713 24.13 -35.75 39.69
C PRO A 713 23.81 -36.69 40.86
N ASN A 714 23.33 -37.89 40.51
CA ASN A 714 23.10 -39.08 41.35
C ASN A 714 21.85 -39.13 42.25
N GLY A 715 21.01 -40.14 41.99
CA GLY A 715 20.03 -40.67 42.94
C GLY A 715 18.79 -41.27 42.26
N ARG A 716 18.76 -42.60 42.09
CA ARG A 716 17.55 -43.35 41.71
C ARG A 716 16.50 -43.20 42.80
N VAL A 717 15.35 -42.60 42.51
CA VAL A 717 14.08 -42.91 43.20
C VAL A 717 12.92 -42.73 42.21
N GLU A 718 11.95 -43.63 42.29
CA GLU A 718 10.79 -43.79 41.42
C GLU A 718 9.98 -42.50 41.20
N ARG A 719 9.63 -42.24 39.93
CA ARG A 719 8.72 -41.16 39.54
C ARG A 719 7.28 -41.53 39.91
N VAL A 720 6.79 -41.02 41.04
CA VAL A 720 5.36 -40.83 41.25
C VAL A 720 4.97 -39.54 40.54
N GLN A 721 4.21 -39.64 39.45
CA GLN A 721 3.54 -38.49 38.85
C GLN A 721 2.48 -37.97 39.83
N ARG A 722 2.69 -36.80 40.43
CA ARG A 722 1.64 -36.05 41.13
C ARG A 722 1.47 -34.70 40.46
N THR A 723 0.42 -34.54 39.67
CA THR A 723 -0.12 -33.24 39.26
C THR A 723 -0.93 -32.68 40.43
N ALA A 724 -0.29 -31.94 41.33
CA ALA A 724 -0.98 -31.30 42.44
C ALA A 724 -1.61 -29.97 41.97
N LYS A 725 -2.94 -29.87 42.03
CA LYS A 725 -3.66 -28.61 41.77
C LYS A 725 -3.39 -27.64 42.92
N MET A 726 -3.10 -26.38 42.61
CA MET A 726 -2.82 -25.32 43.60
C MET A 726 -4.10 -24.58 44.06
N GLU A 727 -5.25 -24.92 43.47
CA GLU A 727 -6.51 -24.21 43.65
C GLU A 727 -7.65 -25.18 44.03
N CYS A 728 -8.50 -24.75 44.97
CA CYS A 728 -9.71 -25.45 45.38
C CYS A 728 -10.93 -24.57 45.08
N ASN A 729 -11.90 -25.10 44.33
CA ASN A 729 -13.11 -24.39 43.97
C ASN A 729 -14.25 -24.77 44.93
N LEU A 730 -14.78 -23.77 45.63
CA LEU A 730 -15.84 -23.88 46.64
C LEU A 730 -17.12 -23.16 46.20
N LEU A 731 -17.20 -22.73 44.94
CA LEU A 731 -18.38 -22.05 44.40
C LEU A 731 -19.60 -22.98 44.40
N GLY A 732 -20.70 -22.51 44.99
CA GLY A 732 -21.97 -23.24 45.04
C GLY A 732 -22.13 -24.20 46.22
N LEU A 733 -21.12 -24.35 47.07
CA LEU A 733 -21.20 -25.17 48.29
C LEU A 733 -21.79 -24.37 49.46
N THR A 734 -22.48 -25.06 50.38
CA THR A 734 -22.87 -24.48 51.66
C THR A 734 -21.68 -24.43 52.62
N VAL A 735 -21.78 -23.64 53.72
CA VAL A 735 -20.67 -23.51 54.69
C VAL A 735 -20.28 -24.86 55.29
N ASP A 736 -21.26 -25.70 55.62
CA ASP A 736 -21.03 -27.02 56.25
C ASP A 736 -20.37 -28.02 55.29
N GLU A 737 -20.56 -27.86 53.97
CA GLU A 737 -19.92 -28.68 52.93
C GLU A 737 -18.52 -28.16 52.55
N ALA A 738 -18.32 -26.85 52.60
CA ALA A 738 -17.06 -26.22 52.16
C ALA A 738 -15.90 -26.43 53.15
N LEU A 739 -16.15 -26.44 54.46
CA LEU A 739 -15.08 -26.57 55.46
C LEU A 739 -14.33 -27.92 55.42
N PRO A 740 -15.01 -29.09 55.32
CA PRO A 740 -14.33 -30.37 55.17
C PRO A 740 -13.51 -30.48 53.87
N GLU A 741 -14.01 -29.89 52.78
CA GLU A 741 -13.32 -29.85 51.48
C GLU A 741 -12.02 -29.04 51.56
N VAL A 742 -12.05 -27.91 52.29
CA VAL A 742 -10.88 -27.07 52.57
C VAL A 742 -9.85 -27.83 53.41
N ASP A 743 -10.25 -28.52 54.47
CA ASP A 743 -9.32 -29.29 55.31
C ASP A 743 -8.66 -30.43 54.51
N SER A 744 -9.45 -31.20 53.78
CA SER A 744 -8.93 -32.27 52.91
C SER A 744 -7.98 -31.73 51.84
N PHE A 745 -8.22 -30.52 51.35
CA PHE A 745 -7.35 -29.88 50.37
C PHE A 745 -6.04 -29.38 50.98
N ILE A 746 -6.08 -28.75 52.15
CA ILE A 746 -4.87 -28.30 52.87
C ILE A 746 -3.99 -29.49 53.25
N ASP A 747 -4.57 -30.59 53.74
CA ASP A 747 -3.81 -31.80 54.07
C ASP A 747 -3.11 -32.39 52.85
N ARG A 748 -3.81 -32.44 51.69
CA ARG A 748 -3.22 -32.88 50.42
C ARG A 748 -2.14 -31.91 49.92
N ALA A 749 -2.32 -30.61 50.11
CA ALA A 749 -1.36 -29.60 49.71
C ALA A 749 -0.03 -29.74 50.48
N ILE A 750 -0.11 -29.98 51.78
CA ILE A 750 1.06 -30.17 52.66
C ILE A 750 1.77 -31.49 52.35
N LEU A 751 1.02 -32.58 52.16
CA LEU A 751 1.58 -33.87 51.74
C LEU A 751 2.26 -33.82 50.37
N ASN A 752 1.93 -32.83 49.55
CA ASN A 752 2.55 -32.57 48.25
C ASN A 752 3.60 -31.46 48.29
N GLY A 753 3.93 -30.90 49.47
CA GLY A 753 4.95 -29.88 49.65
C GLY A 753 4.60 -28.50 49.07
N GLN A 754 3.31 -28.19 48.93
CA GLN A 754 2.87 -26.87 48.46
C GLN A 754 2.97 -25.84 49.59
N THR A 755 3.58 -24.69 49.29
CA THR A 755 3.75 -23.59 50.26
C THR A 755 2.62 -22.56 50.21
N VAL A 756 1.92 -22.44 49.08
CA VAL A 756 0.82 -21.49 48.88
C VAL A 756 -0.30 -22.18 48.12
N VAL A 757 -1.54 -21.98 48.55
CA VAL A 757 -2.74 -22.51 47.87
C VAL A 757 -3.86 -21.48 47.80
N TYR A 758 -4.75 -21.65 46.82
CA TYR A 758 -5.86 -20.71 46.55
C TYR A 758 -7.21 -21.37 46.81
N LEU A 759 -8.05 -20.71 47.60
CA LEU A 759 -9.43 -21.14 47.90
C LEU A 759 -10.41 -20.19 47.22
N ILE A 760 -11.12 -20.67 46.20
CA ILE A 760 -12.04 -19.89 45.38
C ILE A 760 -13.46 -20.05 45.94
N HIS A 761 -13.99 -19.01 46.59
CA HIS A 761 -15.33 -19.04 47.22
C HIS A 761 -16.32 -18.03 46.61
N GLY A 762 -15.85 -17.15 45.72
CA GLY A 762 -16.68 -16.16 45.01
C GLY A 762 -17.05 -14.92 45.84
N ASN A 763 -17.69 -13.96 45.17
CA ASN A 763 -18.03 -12.61 45.67
C ASN A 763 -19.50 -12.49 46.15
N GLY A 764 -20.16 -13.59 46.55
CA GLY A 764 -21.57 -13.59 46.97
C GLY A 764 -21.83 -12.83 48.28
N THR A 765 -22.74 -13.32 49.13
CA THR A 765 -23.10 -12.67 50.42
C THR A 765 -21.97 -12.59 51.46
N GLY A 766 -20.76 -13.05 51.13
CA GLY A 766 -19.60 -13.04 52.03
C GLY A 766 -19.62 -14.08 53.15
N ALA A 767 -20.67 -14.92 53.22
CA ALA A 767 -20.83 -15.94 54.25
C ALA A 767 -19.72 -17.01 54.21
N LEU A 768 -19.44 -17.57 53.02
CA LEU A 768 -18.35 -18.54 52.81
C LEU A 768 -16.98 -17.95 53.14
N ARG A 769 -16.69 -16.73 52.68
CA ARG A 769 -15.44 -16.02 53.00
C ARG A 769 -15.23 -15.92 54.51
N THR A 770 -16.26 -15.47 55.22
CA THR A 770 -16.19 -15.25 56.68
C THR A 770 -16.01 -16.57 57.44
N ALA A 771 -16.70 -17.63 57.02
CA ALA A 771 -16.56 -18.95 57.60
C ALA A 771 -15.17 -19.56 57.34
N ILE A 772 -14.65 -19.48 56.12
CA ILE A 772 -13.31 -19.96 55.75
C ILE A 772 -12.24 -19.20 56.52
N HIS A 773 -12.30 -17.87 56.60
CA HIS A 773 -11.32 -17.08 57.36
C HIS A 773 -11.36 -17.40 58.86
N LYS A 774 -12.54 -17.66 59.43
CA LYS A 774 -12.68 -18.11 60.82
C LYS A 774 -12.06 -19.49 61.04
N HIS A 775 -12.27 -20.41 60.10
CA HIS A 775 -11.73 -21.77 60.14
C HIS A 775 -10.20 -21.80 60.00
N LEU A 776 -9.65 -21.04 59.04
CA LEU A 776 -8.20 -20.95 58.79
C LEU A 776 -7.42 -20.36 59.97
N ARG A 777 -8.02 -19.44 60.76
CA ARG A 777 -7.38 -18.94 62.00
C ARG A 777 -7.15 -20.02 63.04
N GLY A 778 -7.99 -21.07 63.06
CA GLY A 778 -7.88 -22.19 64.00
C GLY A 778 -6.97 -23.32 63.52
N ASN A 779 -6.57 -23.32 62.24
CA ASN A 779 -5.82 -24.42 61.65
C ASN A 779 -4.31 -24.26 61.88
N ARG A 780 -3.69 -25.19 62.64
CA ARG A 780 -2.25 -25.15 62.99
C ARG A 780 -1.32 -25.22 61.77
N MET A 781 -1.81 -25.76 60.66
CA MET A 781 -1.06 -26.01 59.43
C MET A 781 -0.94 -24.78 58.53
N VAL A 782 -1.69 -23.71 58.82
CA VAL A 782 -1.66 -22.44 58.09
C VAL A 782 -0.66 -21.49 58.75
N LYS A 783 0.20 -20.87 57.94
CA LYS A 783 1.17 -19.85 58.36
C LYS A 783 0.58 -18.46 58.31
N SER A 784 -0.04 -18.10 57.19
CA SER A 784 -0.72 -16.82 56.98
C SER A 784 -1.82 -16.97 55.91
N PHE A 785 -2.79 -16.06 55.88
CA PHE A 785 -3.75 -16.01 54.78
C PHE A 785 -4.19 -14.58 54.48
N ARG A 786 -4.51 -14.30 53.22
CA ARG A 786 -4.96 -12.98 52.74
C ARG A 786 -5.98 -13.14 51.62
N LEU A 787 -6.71 -12.08 51.30
CA LEU A 787 -7.51 -12.03 50.08
C LEU A 787 -6.60 -11.94 48.84
N GLY A 788 -7.12 -12.39 47.69
CA GLY A 788 -6.47 -12.25 46.40
C GLY A 788 -6.21 -10.78 46.06
N ARG A 789 -5.13 -10.52 45.34
CA ARG A 789 -4.82 -9.21 44.75
C ARG A 789 -5.29 -9.18 43.28
N TYR A 790 -5.11 -8.04 42.62
CA TYR A 790 -5.38 -7.88 41.19
C TYR A 790 -4.62 -8.96 40.39
N GLY A 791 -5.35 -9.77 39.61
CA GLY A 791 -4.84 -10.95 38.90
C GLY A 791 -5.02 -12.31 39.62
N GLU A 792 -5.34 -12.32 40.92
CA GLU A 792 -5.54 -13.55 41.74
C GLU A 792 -7.02 -13.81 42.11
N GLY A 793 -7.97 -13.06 41.51
CA GLY A 793 -9.41 -13.18 41.80
C GLY A 793 -9.93 -12.31 42.95
N GLU A 794 -9.13 -11.33 43.39
CA GLU A 794 -9.51 -10.27 44.35
C GLU A 794 -10.26 -10.78 45.60
N SER A 795 -11.43 -10.21 45.90
CA SER A 795 -12.23 -10.57 47.08
C SER A 795 -12.90 -11.94 47.00
N GLY A 796 -12.86 -12.60 45.84
CA GLY A 796 -13.51 -13.89 45.58
C GLY A 796 -12.62 -15.09 45.86
N VAL A 797 -11.35 -14.83 46.17
CA VAL A 797 -10.32 -15.85 46.41
C VAL A 797 -9.58 -15.53 47.72
N THR A 798 -9.32 -16.56 48.50
CA THR A 798 -8.44 -16.49 49.67
C THR A 798 -7.15 -17.24 49.38
N VAL A 799 -6.02 -16.55 49.49
CA VAL A 799 -4.67 -17.10 49.35
C VAL A 799 -4.16 -17.53 50.72
N VAL A 800 -3.75 -18.78 50.85
CA VAL A 800 -3.31 -19.40 52.10
C VAL A 800 -1.86 -19.83 51.96
N GLU A 801 -1.01 -19.34 52.85
CA GLU A 801 0.39 -19.77 53.00
C GLU A 801 0.44 -20.89 54.05
N LEU A 802 0.98 -22.04 53.67
CA LEU A 802 1.08 -23.24 54.51
C LEU A 802 2.45 -23.31 55.19
N LYS A 803 2.53 -24.03 56.32
CA LYS A 803 3.78 -24.15 57.11
C LYS A 803 4.77 -25.17 56.60
#